data_AF-A0A3A9GUZ6-F1
#
_entry.id   AF-A0A3A9GUZ6-F1
#
_cell.length_a   1.000
_cell.length_b   1.000
_cell.length_c   1.000
_cell.angle_alpha   90.00
_cell.angle_beta   90.00
_cell.angle_gamma   90.00
#
_symmetry.space_group_name_H-M   'P 1'
#
loop_
_entity.id
_entity.type
_entity.pdbx_description
1 polymer ?
#
loop_
_entity_poly.entity_id
_entity_poly.type
_entity_poly.pdbx_seq_one_letter_code
_entity_poly.pdbx_strand_id
1 'polypeptide(L)'
;MKSTQTAGKKLELSKKNQIQLAAMTVIFVIAAFLVYKTTIVTRMVMPRVETAVKAQEGKYLKLESGDFLEQTFRYHSDELLCAGTKISLEESVLKDLVANQERRDLGVIHISILDGENQGEALMQGDYDVYLLEDGQNLLASFLGRQTGWEGKNLILTLRAEDLNPDIGLKVGISEKEIKGASLCVNAEPVSENINIITAGHQFLYWKQWFVFGAVMVYLLLAGTYFLLAVFRKKPEQVFLFTGTMLAVLYLLLLPPLSVPDEEVHFKEAYYHLNRIMGKQQTEGTVLMDTEDFHGMQKFETTPSLCEYDRLKEAVFKKGREAGVTEVDRFDTQAPMVTYLPGMAGIFLGKAFGLNGVMVIVLGRICSILFYLFTMYWMIRLMPMGKGAAFIMAILPMTIQQCCSYSYDSVVIEIALLYLAVLFGLIYTSKPLTNRQVVLYAVFMVMLSICKGGTYMPLCLLTMLIPISRFKDKKQKWAFVGIMAFIAIAAFLSSTLSYVLYVAAPTEEQAANSYLAGEAYGAAGLLKEPLTFICLSVRTLFLSGDGFLETMLGMQLGWLNIFVSRLVIYGLLLLMVLSLLRCEARENMEITLGQKIFYALVALMPLGMVLVSMFMSWTPKNSTEIAGIQGRYLLPALPVLLMLFPNKNIILKKDNTRAYMFLAVCLQCAAIYGILLSLERVL
;
A
#
# COMPACT_ATOMS: atom_id res chain seq x y z
N MET A 1 50.47 -20.43 29.05
CA MET A 1 49.78 -21.55 28.37
C MET A 1 48.79 -22.19 29.33
N LYS A 2 47.49 -21.87 29.23
CA LYS A 2 46.39 -22.73 29.69
C LYS A 2 45.35 -22.71 28.58
N SER A 3 45.16 -23.88 27.99
CA SER A 3 44.50 -24.13 26.73
C SER A 3 43.01 -23.83 26.78
N THR A 4 42.57 -23.15 25.72
CA THR A 4 41.22 -23.12 25.16
C THR A 4 40.63 -24.54 25.07
N GLN A 5 39.65 -24.83 25.91
CA GLN A 5 38.64 -25.87 25.68
C GLN A 5 37.27 -25.19 25.59
N THR A 6 37.00 -24.57 24.44
CA THR A 6 35.63 -24.27 24.00
C THR A 6 35.05 -25.54 23.38
N ALA A 7 34.71 -26.51 24.22
CA ALA A 7 33.88 -27.65 23.81
C ALA A 7 32.48 -27.13 23.49
N GLY A 8 32.03 -27.32 22.25
CA GLY A 8 30.70 -26.96 21.78
C GLY A 8 29.63 -27.72 22.57
N LYS A 9 28.98 -27.06 23.52
CA LYS A 9 27.71 -27.53 24.07
C LYS A 9 26.68 -27.51 22.94
N LYS A 10 26.25 -28.69 22.49
CA LYS A 10 25.01 -28.83 21.69
C LYS A 10 23.90 -28.10 22.44
N LEU A 11 23.23 -27.18 21.77
CA LEU A 11 22.12 -26.43 22.33
C LEU A 11 20.92 -27.37 22.47
N GLU A 12 20.81 -28.10 23.57
CA GLU A 12 19.67 -29.00 23.82
C GLU A 12 18.42 -28.17 24.15
N LEU A 13 17.41 -28.26 23.27
CA LEU A 13 16.10 -27.67 23.49
C LEU A 13 15.41 -28.31 24.70
N SER A 14 14.86 -27.49 25.60
CA SER A 14 14.03 -28.01 26.69
C SER A 14 12.80 -28.77 26.16
N LYS A 15 12.33 -29.79 26.88
CA LYS A 15 11.09 -30.54 26.53
C LYS A 15 9.90 -29.61 26.27
N LYS A 16 9.76 -28.55 27.07
CA LYS A 16 8.73 -27.53 26.87
C LYS A 16 8.83 -26.86 25.50
N ASN A 17 10.04 -26.45 25.10
CA ASN A 17 10.25 -25.78 23.82
C ASN A 17 10.03 -26.74 22.64
N GLN A 18 10.41 -28.02 22.79
CA GLN A 18 10.13 -29.06 21.79
C GLN A 18 8.63 -29.24 21.58
N ILE A 19 7.85 -29.37 22.66
CA ILE A 19 6.38 -29.52 22.59
C ILE A 19 5.74 -28.29 21.94
N GLN A 20 6.15 -27.08 22.31
CA GLN A 20 5.61 -25.85 21.75
C GLN A 20 5.91 -25.70 20.26
N LEU A 21 7.15 -26.02 19.83
CA LEU A 21 7.53 -25.97 18.42
C LEU A 21 6.79 -27.04 17.59
N ALA A 22 6.61 -28.24 18.15
CA ALA A 22 5.84 -29.31 17.50
C ALA A 22 4.37 -28.89 17.32
N ALA A 23 3.73 -28.37 18.37
CA ALA A 23 2.36 -27.87 18.30
C ALA A 23 2.20 -26.74 17.27
N MET A 24 3.10 -25.76 17.29
CA MET A 24 3.12 -24.67 16.31
C MET A 24 3.26 -25.19 14.87
N THR A 25 4.11 -26.19 14.66
CA THR A 25 4.33 -26.79 13.33
C THR A 25 3.09 -27.52 12.84
N VAL A 26 2.43 -28.30 13.69
CA VAL A 26 1.17 -28.98 13.33
C VAL A 26 0.08 -27.96 12.98
N ILE A 27 -0.11 -26.92 13.80
CA ILE A 27 -1.08 -25.85 13.53
C ILE A 27 -0.76 -25.17 12.20
N PHE A 28 0.51 -24.85 11.95
CA PHE A 28 0.94 -24.22 10.71
C PHE A 28 0.65 -25.10 9.48
N VAL A 29 0.97 -26.40 9.54
CA VAL A 29 0.72 -27.32 8.42
C VAL A 29 -0.77 -27.43 8.10
N ILE A 30 -1.62 -27.52 9.13
CA ILE A 30 -3.08 -27.54 8.95
C ILE A 30 -3.55 -26.22 8.30
N ALA A 31 -3.12 -25.08 8.82
CA ALA A 31 -3.47 -23.78 8.28
C ALA A 31 -3.01 -23.62 6.82
N ALA A 32 -1.76 -23.98 6.51
CA ALA A 32 -1.22 -23.92 5.16
C ALA A 32 -1.98 -24.84 4.20
N PHE A 33 -2.37 -26.04 4.63
CA PHE A 33 -3.19 -26.94 3.81
C PHE A 33 -4.56 -26.34 3.49
N LEU A 34 -5.22 -25.73 4.48
CA LEU A 34 -6.50 -25.05 4.27
C LEU A 34 -6.36 -23.91 3.27
N VAL A 35 -5.38 -23.00 3.46
CA VAL A 35 -5.12 -21.89 2.53
C VAL A 35 -4.83 -22.39 1.11
N TYR A 36 -4.04 -23.45 0.97
CA TYR A 36 -3.77 -24.04 -0.33
C TYR A 36 -5.06 -24.49 -1.02
N LYS A 37 -5.92 -25.22 -0.30
CA LYS A 37 -7.16 -25.76 -0.84
C LYS A 37 -8.21 -24.70 -1.15
N THR A 38 -8.34 -23.67 -0.31
CA THR A 38 -9.39 -22.67 -0.46
C THR A 38 -9.02 -21.51 -1.39
N THR A 39 -7.73 -21.20 -1.54
CA THR A 39 -7.29 -19.95 -2.20
C THR A 39 -6.27 -20.17 -3.31
N ILE A 40 -5.39 -21.16 -3.21
CA ILE A 40 -4.35 -21.37 -4.23
C ILE A 40 -4.86 -22.25 -5.36
N VAL A 41 -5.62 -23.30 -5.04
CA VAL A 41 -6.23 -24.16 -6.06
C VAL A 41 -7.21 -23.37 -6.93
N THR A 42 -8.02 -22.48 -6.34
CA THR A 42 -8.95 -21.61 -7.06
C THR A 42 -8.21 -20.75 -8.09
N ARG A 43 -7.14 -20.05 -7.68
CA ARG A 43 -6.28 -19.25 -8.59
C ARG A 43 -5.70 -20.08 -9.72
N MET A 44 -5.15 -21.24 -9.40
CA MET A 44 -4.52 -22.11 -10.39
C MET A 44 -5.51 -22.54 -11.48
N VAL A 45 -6.81 -22.58 -11.20
CA VAL A 45 -7.84 -22.97 -12.17
C VAL A 45 -8.35 -21.76 -12.97
N MET A 46 -8.19 -20.53 -12.47
CA MET A 46 -8.61 -19.33 -13.19
C MET A 46 -7.89 -19.21 -14.54
N PRO A 47 -8.64 -18.93 -15.61
CA PRO A 47 -8.04 -18.68 -16.92
C PRO A 47 -7.21 -17.39 -16.86
N ARG A 48 -5.95 -17.44 -17.31
CA ARG A 48 -5.11 -16.26 -17.50
C ARG A 48 -5.53 -15.59 -18.79
N VAL A 49 -6.17 -14.44 -18.63
CA VAL A 49 -6.73 -13.68 -19.74
C VAL A 49 -5.67 -12.79 -20.38
N GLU A 50 -5.56 -12.84 -21.71
CA GLU A 50 -4.73 -12.01 -22.57
C GLU A 50 -5.60 -11.29 -23.60
N THR A 51 -5.34 -10.00 -23.80
CA THR A 51 -6.02 -9.21 -24.82
C THR A 51 -5.29 -9.34 -26.15
N ALA A 52 -5.84 -10.14 -27.06
CA ALA A 52 -5.31 -10.29 -28.43
C ALA A 52 -5.56 -9.02 -29.27
N VAL A 53 -6.71 -8.37 -29.07
CA VAL A 53 -7.05 -7.09 -29.71
C VAL A 53 -7.47 -6.09 -28.64
N LYS A 54 -6.64 -5.06 -28.39
CA LYS A 54 -6.90 -4.04 -27.36
C LYS A 54 -7.78 -2.92 -27.92
N ALA A 55 -8.91 -2.66 -27.26
CA ALA A 55 -9.77 -1.53 -27.57
C ALA A 55 -9.04 -0.19 -27.31
N GLN A 56 -9.36 0.83 -28.11
CA GLN A 56 -8.94 2.19 -27.86
C GLN A 56 -9.83 2.80 -26.78
N GLU A 57 -9.22 3.60 -25.90
CA GLU A 57 -9.93 4.24 -24.80
C GLU A 57 -11.03 5.18 -25.34
N GLY A 58 -12.24 5.06 -24.79
CA GLY A 58 -13.40 5.85 -25.20
C GLY A 58 -14.06 5.46 -26.53
N LYS A 59 -13.57 4.43 -27.23
CA LYS A 59 -14.15 3.99 -28.51
C LYS A 59 -14.94 2.69 -28.37
N TYR A 60 -16.20 2.76 -28.78
CA TYR A 60 -17.18 1.70 -28.61
C TYR A 60 -18.07 1.57 -29.83
N LEU A 61 -18.43 0.33 -30.16
CA LEU A 61 -19.51 -0.01 -31.07
C LEU A 61 -20.76 -0.32 -30.22
N LYS A 62 -21.85 0.42 -30.42
CA LYS A 62 -23.14 0.12 -29.78
C LYS A 62 -23.77 -1.08 -30.48
N LEU A 63 -24.29 -2.03 -29.70
CA LEU A 63 -25.02 -3.18 -30.21
C LEU A 63 -26.51 -2.88 -30.29
N GLU A 64 -27.14 -3.31 -31.36
CA GLU A 64 -28.59 -3.30 -31.57
C GLU A 64 -29.15 -4.73 -31.65
N SER A 65 -30.45 -4.89 -31.41
CA SER A 65 -31.10 -6.19 -31.51
C SER A 65 -31.03 -6.70 -32.95
N GLY A 66 -30.54 -7.94 -33.12
CA GLY A 66 -30.32 -8.56 -34.42
C GLY A 66 -28.89 -8.40 -34.96
N ASP A 67 -28.03 -7.62 -34.32
CA ASP A 67 -26.65 -7.47 -34.75
C ASP A 67 -25.88 -8.79 -34.70
N PHE A 68 -25.09 -9.02 -35.75
CA PHE A 68 -24.17 -10.13 -35.90
C PHE A 68 -22.77 -9.62 -36.23
N LEU A 69 -21.85 -9.79 -35.28
CA LEU A 69 -20.44 -9.46 -35.43
C LEU A 69 -19.64 -10.72 -35.70
N GLU A 70 -18.70 -10.66 -36.64
CA GLU A 70 -17.77 -11.73 -36.96
C GLU A 70 -16.35 -11.17 -37.08
N GLN A 71 -15.46 -11.53 -36.16
CA GLN A 71 -14.05 -11.12 -36.21
C GLN A 71 -13.12 -12.30 -36.32
N THR A 72 -12.36 -12.35 -37.41
CA THR A 72 -11.23 -13.28 -37.54
C THR A 72 -10.02 -12.72 -36.81
N PHE A 73 -9.23 -13.58 -36.17
CA PHE A 73 -7.94 -13.23 -35.58
C PHE A 73 -6.99 -14.42 -35.58
N ARG A 74 -5.69 -14.15 -35.69
CA ARG A 74 -4.66 -15.19 -35.61
C ARG A 74 -4.23 -15.42 -34.16
N TYR A 75 -4.34 -16.65 -33.68
CA TYR A 75 -3.99 -17.00 -32.32
C TYR A 75 -2.49 -17.28 -32.17
N HIS A 76 -1.87 -16.77 -31.10
CA HIS A 76 -0.41 -16.79 -30.91
C HIS A 76 0.09 -17.82 -29.90
N SER A 77 -0.80 -18.50 -29.17
CA SER A 77 -0.43 -19.52 -28.18
C SER A 77 -0.87 -20.92 -28.63
N ASP A 78 -0.14 -21.95 -28.20
CA ASP A 78 -0.49 -23.34 -28.48
C ASP A 78 -1.76 -23.78 -27.72
N GLU A 79 -2.02 -23.17 -26.58
CA GLU A 79 -3.07 -23.57 -25.67
C GLU A 79 -4.22 -22.58 -25.69
N LEU A 80 -5.47 -23.05 -25.72
CA LEU A 80 -6.66 -22.21 -25.69
C LEU A 80 -7.69 -22.80 -24.72
N LEU A 81 -8.15 -21.98 -23.77
CA LEU A 81 -9.17 -22.34 -22.76
C LEU A 81 -10.50 -21.63 -23.03
N CYS A 82 -10.43 -20.33 -23.28
CA CYS A 82 -11.59 -19.50 -23.62
C CYS A 82 -11.19 -18.36 -24.54
N ALA A 83 -12.18 -17.85 -25.27
CA ALA A 83 -12.05 -16.60 -26.01
C ALA A 83 -13.38 -15.84 -26.04
N GLY A 84 -13.30 -14.53 -26.19
CA GLY A 84 -14.47 -13.68 -26.24
C GLY A 84 -14.12 -12.20 -26.26
N THR A 85 -14.98 -11.36 -25.69
CA THR A 85 -14.89 -9.89 -25.76
C THR A 85 -15.32 -9.23 -24.45
N LYS A 86 -14.95 -7.97 -24.27
CA LYS A 86 -15.39 -7.13 -23.16
C LYS A 86 -16.51 -6.21 -23.59
N ILE A 87 -17.56 -6.15 -22.78
CA ILE A 87 -18.69 -5.24 -22.99
C ILE A 87 -18.61 -4.02 -22.08
N SER A 88 -19.39 -3.00 -22.43
CA SER A 88 -19.68 -1.87 -21.55
C SER A 88 -21.17 -1.52 -21.61
N LEU A 89 -21.74 -1.15 -20.46
CA LEU A 89 -23.13 -0.76 -20.31
C LEU A 89 -23.27 0.26 -19.17
N GLU A 90 -24.41 0.95 -19.10
CA GLU A 90 -24.65 1.90 -18.02
C GLU A 90 -25.37 1.19 -16.85
N GLU A 91 -24.64 0.91 -15.77
CA GLU A 91 -25.17 0.12 -14.63
C GLU A 91 -26.42 0.73 -13.97
N SER A 92 -26.50 2.06 -13.90
CA SER A 92 -27.68 2.76 -13.36
C SER A 92 -28.92 2.45 -14.19
N VAL A 93 -28.79 2.52 -15.51
CA VAL A 93 -29.88 2.22 -16.46
C VAL A 93 -30.29 0.77 -16.36
N LEU A 94 -29.32 -0.16 -16.28
CA LEU A 94 -29.60 -1.59 -16.12
C LEU A 94 -30.37 -1.86 -14.81
N LYS A 95 -29.94 -1.27 -13.69
CA LYS A 95 -30.61 -1.43 -12.38
C LYS A 95 -32.05 -0.89 -12.41
N ASP A 96 -32.26 0.27 -13.04
CA ASP A 96 -33.58 0.87 -13.19
C ASP A 96 -34.51 0.01 -14.06
N LEU A 97 -34.00 -0.53 -15.18
CA LEU A 97 -34.77 -1.42 -16.07
C LEU A 97 -35.13 -2.74 -15.37
N VAL A 98 -34.19 -3.36 -14.67
CA VAL A 98 -34.41 -4.61 -13.91
C VAL A 98 -35.40 -4.41 -12.76
N ALA A 99 -35.39 -3.24 -12.11
CA ALA A 99 -36.34 -2.94 -11.03
C ALA A 99 -37.77 -2.69 -11.53
N ASN A 100 -37.92 -2.14 -12.74
CA ASN A 100 -39.21 -1.73 -13.30
C ASN A 100 -39.93 -2.81 -14.13
N GLN A 101 -39.22 -3.84 -14.62
CA GLN A 101 -39.83 -4.89 -15.43
C GLN A 101 -40.19 -6.15 -14.61
N GLU A 102 -41.46 -6.58 -14.66
CA GLU A 102 -41.90 -7.86 -14.07
C GLU A 102 -41.31 -9.10 -14.78
N ARG A 103 -40.70 -8.94 -15.96
CA ARG A 103 -39.94 -9.98 -16.68
C ARG A 103 -38.52 -9.49 -16.92
N ARG A 104 -37.54 -10.27 -16.47
CA ARG A 104 -36.09 -10.04 -16.65
C ARG A 104 -35.62 -10.29 -18.08
N ASP A 105 -36.39 -9.86 -19.07
CA ASP A 105 -36.16 -10.17 -20.48
C ASP A 105 -35.58 -8.93 -21.17
N LEU A 106 -34.25 -8.79 -21.05
CA LEU A 106 -33.48 -7.66 -21.57
C LEU A 106 -32.66 -8.02 -22.82
N GLY A 107 -32.92 -9.20 -23.39
CA GLY A 107 -32.18 -9.80 -24.49
C GLY A 107 -31.10 -10.78 -24.04
N VAL A 108 -30.54 -11.50 -25.01
CA VAL A 108 -29.48 -12.50 -24.84
C VAL A 108 -28.35 -12.21 -25.82
N ILE A 109 -27.12 -12.33 -25.35
CA ILE A 109 -25.92 -12.26 -26.19
C ILE A 109 -25.38 -13.68 -26.38
N HIS A 110 -25.30 -14.12 -27.62
CA HIS A 110 -24.69 -15.38 -27.99
C HIS A 110 -23.27 -15.13 -28.47
N ILE A 111 -22.30 -15.81 -27.89
CA ILE A 111 -20.89 -15.77 -28.29
C ILE A 111 -20.46 -17.14 -28.77
N SER A 112 -19.76 -17.22 -29.90
CA SER A 112 -19.17 -18.47 -30.38
C SER A 112 -17.76 -18.24 -30.92
N ILE A 113 -16.93 -19.27 -30.80
CA ILE A 113 -15.60 -19.30 -31.43
C ILE A 113 -15.60 -20.43 -32.43
N LEU A 114 -15.26 -20.13 -33.68
CA LEU A 114 -15.22 -21.08 -34.77
C LEU A 114 -13.77 -21.33 -35.22
N ASP A 115 -13.52 -22.53 -35.74
CA ASP A 115 -12.25 -22.86 -36.42
C ASP A 115 -12.24 -22.23 -37.81
N GLY A 116 -11.37 -21.23 -38.02
CA GLY A 116 -11.22 -20.55 -39.31
C GLY A 116 -10.58 -21.43 -40.39
N GLU A 117 -10.00 -22.57 -40.03
CA GLU A 117 -9.37 -23.51 -40.96
C GLU A 117 -10.29 -24.70 -41.33
N ASN A 118 -11.28 -25.05 -40.49
CA ASN A 118 -12.20 -26.18 -40.68
C ASN A 118 -13.66 -25.75 -40.88
N GLN A 119 -13.98 -25.09 -42.00
CA GLN A 119 -15.36 -24.77 -42.43
C GLN A 119 -16.25 -24.04 -41.40
N GLY A 120 -15.68 -23.38 -40.38
CA GLY A 120 -16.43 -22.66 -39.36
C GLY A 120 -17.12 -23.55 -38.33
N GLU A 121 -16.61 -24.76 -38.05
CA GLU A 121 -17.12 -25.59 -36.95
C GLU A 121 -17.00 -24.85 -35.61
N ALA A 122 -18.09 -24.86 -34.82
CA ALA A 122 -18.12 -24.21 -33.52
C ALA A 122 -17.26 -24.96 -32.51
N LEU A 123 -16.18 -24.33 -32.06
CA LEU A 123 -15.24 -24.86 -31.08
C LEU A 123 -15.77 -24.70 -29.65
N MET A 124 -16.40 -23.56 -29.37
CA MET A 124 -16.96 -23.23 -28.06
C MET A 124 -18.04 -22.16 -28.21
N GLN A 125 -19.00 -22.16 -27.31
CA GLN A 125 -20.15 -21.25 -27.29
C GLN A 125 -20.47 -20.80 -25.86
N GLY A 126 -21.16 -19.67 -25.73
CA GLY A 126 -21.69 -19.17 -24.47
C GLY A 126 -22.88 -18.25 -24.71
N ASP A 127 -23.87 -18.33 -23.81
CA ASP A 127 -25.09 -17.52 -23.87
C ASP A 127 -25.18 -16.67 -22.59
N TYR A 128 -25.49 -15.38 -22.76
CA TYR A 128 -25.49 -14.40 -21.69
C TYR A 128 -26.78 -13.60 -21.68
N ASP A 129 -27.60 -13.82 -20.65
CA ASP A 129 -28.77 -12.98 -20.42
C ASP A 129 -28.34 -11.58 -19.98
N VAL A 130 -28.82 -10.54 -20.68
CA VAL A 130 -28.33 -9.17 -20.49
C VAL A 130 -28.65 -8.62 -19.09
N TYR A 131 -29.72 -9.08 -18.45
CA TYR A 131 -30.09 -8.65 -17.09
C TYR A 131 -29.12 -9.12 -15.99
N LEU A 132 -28.23 -10.08 -16.29
CA LEU A 132 -27.20 -10.58 -15.36
C LEU A 132 -25.84 -9.91 -15.57
N LEU A 133 -25.72 -8.99 -16.53
CA LEU A 133 -24.44 -8.42 -16.91
C LEU A 133 -24.03 -7.25 -16.01
N GLU A 134 -22.73 -7.07 -15.83
CA GLU A 134 -22.13 -5.91 -15.15
C GLU A 134 -21.30 -5.09 -16.15
N ASP A 135 -21.13 -3.78 -15.89
CA ASP A 135 -20.29 -2.95 -16.76
C ASP A 135 -18.85 -3.43 -16.73
N GLY A 136 -18.23 -3.53 -17.91
CA GLY A 136 -16.88 -4.05 -18.03
C GLY A 136 -16.76 -5.58 -17.88
N GLN A 137 -17.85 -6.34 -17.90
CA GLN A 137 -17.79 -7.80 -17.85
C GLN A 137 -17.17 -8.41 -19.12
N ASN A 138 -16.42 -9.51 -18.96
CA ASN A 138 -15.94 -10.31 -20.07
C ASN A 138 -17.00 -11.37 -20.45
N LEU A 139 -17.42 -11.37 -21.71
CA LEU A 139 -18.23 -12.43 -22.31
C LEU A 139 -17.27 -13.45 -22.94
N LEU A 140 -17.30 -14.70 -22.51
CA LEU A 140 -16.31 -15.73 -22.85
C LEU A 140 -16.99 -17.03 -23.27
N ALA A 141 -16.69 -17.52 -24.47
CA ALA A 141 -16.90 -18.92 -24.81
C ALA A 141 -15.73 -19.76 -24.24
N SER A 142 -16.00 -20.93 -23.69
CA SER A 142 -14.96 -21.78 -23.08
C SER A 142 -15.09 -23.26 -23.47
N PHE A 143 -13.95 -23.95 -23.51
CA PHE A 143 -13.93 -25.41 -23.67
C PHE A 143 -14.28 -26.13 -22.36
N LEU A 144 -14.80 -27.35 -22.48
CA LEU A 144 -14.96 -28.30 -21.34
C LEU A 144 -13.62 -28.83 -20.78
N GLY A 145 -12.48 -28.26 -21.18
CA GLY A 145 -11.14 -28.65 -20.75
C GLY A 145 -10.04 -27.94 -21.57
N ARG A 146 -8.78 -28.11 -21.17
CA ARG A 146 -7.63 -27.51 -21.88
C ARG A 146 -7.42 -28.17 -23.24
N GLN A 147 -7.34 -27.35 -24.29
CA GLN A 147 -7.02 -27.78 -25.67
C GLN A 147 -5.66 -27.23 -26.10
N THR A 148 -4.92 -27.99 -26.89
CA THR A 148 -3.58 -27.65 -27.42
C THR A 148 -3.56 -27.76 -28.95
N GLY A 149 -2.57 -27.19 -29.64
CA GLY A 149 -2.46 -27.21 -31.10
C GLY A 149 -3.10 -26.01 -31.79
N TRP A 150 -3.23 -24.87 -31.09
CA TRP A 150 -3.84 -23.64 -31.61
C TRP A 150 -2.84 -22.59 -32.08
N GLU A 151 -1.54 -22.83 -31.91
CA GLU A 151 -0.51 -21.84 -32.25
C GLU A 151 -0.53 -21.52 -33.74
N GLY A 152 -0.70 -20.25 -34.07
CA GLY A 152 -0.67 -19.74 -35.44
C GLY A 152 -1.95 -19.96 -36.25
N LYS A 153 -2.98 -20.60 -35.69
CA LYS A 153 -4.28 -20.83 -36.34
C LYS A 153 -5.15 -19.58 -36.39
N ASN A 154 -6.02 -19.50 -37.39
CA ASN A 154 -7.05 -18.45 -37.46
C ASN A 154 -8.32 -18.90 -36.74
N LEU A 155 -8.79 -18.09 -35.81
CA LEU A 155 -10.04 -18.28 -35.07
C LEU A 155 -11.02 -17.18 -35.45
N ILE A 156 -12.31 -17.51 -35.41
CA ILE A 156 -13.38 -16.57 -35.71
C ILE A 156 -14.22 -16.39 -34.44
N LEU A 157 -14.27 -15.17 -33.91
CA LEU A 157 -15.16 -14.79 -32.83
C LEU A 157 -16.46 -14.25 -33.43
N THR A 158 -17.59 -14.88 -33.10
CA THR A 158 -18.91 -14.37 -33.45
C THR A 158 -19.67 -13.89 -32.22
N LEU A 159 -20.38 -12.79 -32.35
CA LEU A 159 -21.27 -12.24 -31.34
C LEU A 159 -22.61 -11.91 -31.97
N ARG A 160 -23.69 -12.45 -31.43
CA ARG A 160 -25.05 -12.21 -31.89
C ARG A 160 -25.89 -11.64 -30.75
N ALA A 161 -26.54 -10.51 -30.98
CA ALA A 161 -27.46 -9.90 -30.03
C ALA A 161 -28.90 -10.29 -30.40
N GLU A 162 -29.62 -10.95 -29.49
CA GLU A 162 -31.01 -11.37 -29.67
C GLU A 162 -31.92 -10.64 -28.68
N ASP A 163 -33.02 -10.07 -29.18
CA ASP A 163 -34.04 -9.33 -28.40
C ASP A 163 -33.48 -8.25 -27.44
N LEU A 164 -32.38 -7.60 -27.85
CA LEU A 164 -31.68 -6.61 -27.02
C LEU A 164 -32.51 -5.34 -26.80
N ASN A 165 -32.72 -4.96 -25.54
CA ASN A 165 -33.40 -3.71 -25.21
C ASN A 165 -32.51 -2.49 -25.58
N PRO A 166 -32.98 -1.56 -26.44
CA PRO A 166 -32.18 -0.44 -26.95
C PRO A 166 -31.76 0.58 -25.88
N ASP A 167 -32.49 0.65 -24.76
CA ASP A 167 -32.25 1.61 -23.67
C ASP A 167 -31.01 1.25 -22.85
N ILE A 168 -30.57 -0.02 -22.86
CA ILE A 168 -29.40 -0.51 -22.09
C ILE A 168 -28.10 0.12 -22.61
N GLY A 169 -28.07 0.48 -23.89
CA GLY A 169 -26.89 1.10 -24.50
C GLY A 169 -25.66 0.19 -24.50
N LEU A 170 -25.85 -1.12 -24.58
CA LEU A 170 -24.80 -2.14 -24.59
C LEU A 170 -23.79 -1.86 -25.71
N LYS A 171 -22.50 -1.93 -25.36
CA LYS A 171 -21.38 -1.58 -26.23
C LYS A 171 -20.28 -2.63 -26.19
N VAL A 172 -19.53 -2.74 -27.28
CA VAL A 172 -18.28 -3.50 -27.37
C VAL A 172 -17.13 -2.54 -27.67
N GLY A 173 -16.01 -2.66 -26.96
CA GLY A 173 -14.84 -1.82 -27.22
C GLY A 173 -14.23 -2.12 -28.58
N ILE A 174 -13.83 -1.09 -29.34
CA ILE A 174 -13.24 -1.22 -30.68
C ILE A 174 -11.84 -0.64 -30.79
N SER A 175 -11.11 -1.07 -31.82
CA SER A 175 -9.77 -0.60 -32.17
C SER A 175 -9.71 -0.27 -33.65
N GLU A 176 -9.43 0.99 -33.97
CA GLU A 176 -9.21 1.46 -35.35
C GLU A 176 -7.76 1.20 -35.83
N LYS A 177 -6.92 0.58 -35.00
CA LYS A 177 -5.56 0.22 -35.45
C LYS A 177 -5.66 -1.00 -36.36
N GLU A 178 -4.92 -0.98 -37.47
CA GLU A 178 -4.77 -2.14 -38.33
C GLU A 178 -4.05 -3.26 -37.55
N ILE A 179 -4.72 -4.38 -37.37
CA ILE A 179 -4.18 -5.56 -36.69
C ILE A 179 -3.92 -6.63 -37.74
N LYS A 180 -2.65 -7.00 -37.91
CA LYS A 180 -2.25 -7.98 -38.91
C LYS A 180 -2.96 -9.31 -38.67
N GLY A 181 -3.73 -9.76 -39.66
CA GLY A 181 -4.45 -11.03 -39.61
C GLY A 181 -5.76 -10.98 -38.80
N ALA A 182 -6.28 -9.78 -38.53
CA ALA A 182 -7.63 -9.59 -38.02
C ALA A 182 -8.52 -8.84 -39.01
N SER A 183 -9.79 -9.22 -39.08
CA SER A 183 -10.80 -8.58 -39.92
C SER A 183 -12.17 -8.73 -39.29
N LEU A 184 -12.93 -7.64 -39.23
CA LEU A 184 -14.28 -7.58 -38.67
C LEU A 184 -15.32 -7.41 -39.78
N CYS A 185 -16.39 -8.19 -39.67
CA CYS A 185 -17.63 -7.99 -40.40
C CYS A 185 -18.75 -7.68 -39.40
N VAL A 186 -19.53 -6.64 -39.67
CA VAL A 186 -20.75 -6.29 -38.93
C VAL A 186 -21.92 -6.51 -39.87
N ASN A 187 -22.84 -7.42 -39.54
CA ASN A 187 -24.01 -7.74 -40.37
C ASN A 187 -23.63 -8.09 -41.83
N ALA A 188 -22.54 -8.85 -41.99
CA ALA A 188 -21.93 -9.24 -43.28
C ALA A 188 -21.28 -8.10 -44.10
N GLU A 189 -21.16 -6.90 -43.55
CA GLU A 189 -20.42 -5.79 -44.15
C GLU A 189 -19.02 -5.67 -43.51
N PRO A 190 -17.94 -5.64 -44.31
CA PRO A 190 -16.58 -5.51 -43.78
C PRO A 190 -16.34 -4.10 -43.25
N VAL A 191 -15.77 -4.00 -42.05
CA VAL A 191 -15.48 -2.73 -41.38
C VAL A 191 -13.98 -2.65 -41.05
N SER A 192 -13.43 -1.43 -40.98
CA SER A 192 -11.98 -1.21 -40.77
C SER A 192 -11.51 -1.43 -39.34
N GLU A 193 -12.44 -1.34 -38.41
CA GLU A 193 -12.25 -1.46 -36.98
C GLU A 193 -12.21 -2.92 -36.55
N ASN A 194 -11.68 -3.18 -35.35
CA ASN A 194 -11.68 -4.50 -34.74
C ASN A 194 -12.30 -4.42 -33.35
N ILE A 195 -13.22 -5.31 -33.00
CA ILE A 195 -13.70 -5.49 -31.64
C ILE A 195 -12.59 -6.02 -30.73
N ASN A 196 -12.71 -5.72 -29.44
CA ASN A 196 -11.84 -6.26 -28.41
C ASN A 196 -11.89 -7.80 -28.44
N ILE A 197 -10.71 -8.42 -28.39
CA ILE A 197 -10.60 -9.88 -28.26
C ILE A 197 -9.80 -10.21 -27.04
N ILE A 198 -10.41 -11.07 -26.24
CA ILE A 198 -9.93 -11.58 -24.99
C ILE A 198 -9.78 -13.08 -25.16
N THR A 199 -8.61 -13.62 -24.84
CA THR A 199 -8.33 -15.06 -24.90
C THR A 199 -7.74 -15.50 -23.58
N ALA A 200 -7.83 -16.78 -23.25
CA ALA A 200 -7.02 -17.34 -22.18
C ALA A 200 -6.31 -18.59 -22.66
N GLY A 201 -4.98 -18.54 -22.70
CA GLY A 201 -4.17 -19.68 -23.11
C GLY A 201 -3.61 -20.50 -21.96
N HIS A 202 -3.39 -19.88 -20.79
CA HIS A 202 -2.71 -20.53 -19.69
C HIS A 202 -3.44 -20.37 -18.35
N GLN A 203 -3.03 -21.16 -17.38
CA GLN A 203 -3.48 -21.10 -16.00
C GLN A 203 -2.36 -20.57 -15.10
N PHE A 204 -2.72 -20.05 -13.93
CA PHE A 204 -1.80 -19.53 -12.92
C PHE A 204 -1.05 -20.65 -12.14
N LEU A 205 -0.59 -21.71 -12.83
CA LEU A 205 -0.01 -22.92 -12.22
C LEU A 205 1.24 -22.65 -11.37
N TYR A 206 2.00 -21.59 -11.69
CA TYR A 206 3.19 -21.19 -10.93
C TYR A 206 2.86 -20.77 -9.49
N TRP A 207 1.60 -20.41 -9.20
CA TRP A 207 1.16 -20.09 -7.84
C TRP A 207 1.31 -21.25 -6.86
N LYS A 208 1.35 -22.50 -7.33
CA LYS A 208 1.72 -23.65 -6.49
C LYS A 208 3.12 -23.47 -5.90
N GLN A 209 4.10 -23.10 -6.72
CA GLN A 209 5.49 -22.93 -6.32
C GLN A 209 5.64 -21.69 -5.43
N TRP A 210 4.99 -20.59 -5.80
CA TRP A 210 4.96 -19.36 -5.01
C TRP A 210 4.32 -19.57 -3.64
N PHE A 211 3.25 -20.35 -3.56
CA PHE A 211 2.62 -20.70 -2.30
C PHE A 211 3.55 -21.53 -1.42
N VAL A 212 4.19 -22.57 -1.97
CA VAL A 212 5.15 -23.38 -1.19
C VAL A 212 6.30 -22.52 -0.68
N PHE A 213 6.85 -21.65 -1.53
CA PHE A 213 7.90 -20.71 -1.14
C PHE A 213 7.43 -19.76 -0.02
N GLY A 214 6.27 -19.13 -0.19
CA GLY A 214 5.67 -18.24 0.81
C GLY A 214 5.37 -18.96 2.13
N ALA A 215 4.84 -20.18 2.08
CA ALA A 215 4.58 -21.01 3.26
C ALA A 215 5.89 -21.33 4.00
N VAL A 216 6.97 -21.68 3.30
CA VAL A 216 8.28 -21.88 3.92
C VAL A 216 8.78 -20.59 4.58
N MET A 217 8.66 -19.44 3.92
CA MET A 217 9.04 -18.14 4.50
C MET A 217 8.24 -17.81 5.77
N VAL A 218 6.92 -18.02 5.76
CA VAL A 218 6.05 -17.80 6.93
C VAL A 218 6.40 -18.76 8.07
N TYR A 219 6.68 -20.03 7.76
CA TYR A 219 7.12 -20.98 8.78
C TYR A 219 8.47 -20.59 9.39
N LEU A 220 9.44 -20.17 8.56
CA LEU A 220 10.74 -19.69 9.03
C LEU A 220 10.60 -18.42 9.87
N LEU A 221 9.70 -17.50 9.52
CA LEU A 221 9.35 -16.35 10.34
C LEU A 221 8.84 -16.81 11.71
N LEU A 222 7.85 -17.70 11.77
CA LEU A 222 7.29 -18.19 13.04
C LEU A 222 8.34 -18.93 13.89
N ALA A 223 9.03 -19.90 13.30
CA ALA A 223 10.06 -20.68 13.99
C ALA A 223 11.22 -19.81 14.44
N GLY A 224 11.77 -18.97 13.56
CA GLY A 224 12.86 -18.06 13.87
C GLY A 224 12.51 -17.07 14.96
N THR A 225 11.30 -16.48 14.92
CA THR A 225 10.80 -15.59 15.98
C THR A 225 10.68 -16.34 17.30
N TYR A 226 10.13 -17.54 17.29
CA TYR A 226 10.01 -18.39 18.48
C TYR A 226 11.39 -18.70 19.07
N PHE A 227 12.37 -19.09 18.26
CA PHE A 227 13.75 -19.33 18.69
C PHE A 227 14.38 -18.08 19.31
N LEU A 228 14.26 -16.93 18.65
CA LEU A 228 14.85 -15.67 19.12
C LEU A 228 14.22 -15.21 20.44
N LEU A 229 12.90 -15.38 20.62
CA LEU A 229 12.18 -14.94 21.82
C LEU A 229 12.22 -15.95 22.97
N ALA A 230 11.91 -17.21 22.71
CA ALA A 230 11.72 -18.24 23.74
C ALA A 230 13.02 -18.96 24.12
N VAL A 231 13.89 -19.23 23.14
CA VAL A 231 15.12 -20.02 23.33
C VAL A 231 16.32 -19.12 23.61
N PHE A 232 16.65 -18.22 22.67
CA PHE A 232 17.80 -17.33 22.80
C PHE A 232 17.52 -16.07 23.62
N ARG A 233 16.24 -15.75 23.85
CA ARG A 233 15.75 -14.60 24.63
C ARG A 233 16.39 -13.27 24.23
N LYS A 234 16.61 -13.08 22.93
CA LYS A 234 17.21 -11.87 22.33
C LYS A 234 16.40 -10.61 22.67
N LYS A 235 17.05 -9.45 22.52
CA LYS A 235 16.40 -8.16 22.78
C LYS A 235 15.36 -7.85 21.70
N PRO A 236 14.28 -7.10 22.01
CA PRO A 236 13.23 -6.77 21.04
C PRO A 236 13.76 -6.18 19.73
N GLU A 237 14.74 -5.28 19.78
CA GLU A 237 15.36 -4.70 18.58
C GLU A 237 16.07 -5.73 17.69
N GLN A 238 16.68 -6.77 18.29
CA GLN A 238 17.35 -7.84 17.54
C GLN A 238 16.34 -8.82 16.94
N VAL A 239 15.25 -9.09 17.65
CA VAL A 239 14.13 -9.89 17.13
C VAL A 239 13.49 -9.16 15.97
N PHE A 240 13.27 -7.85 16.11
CA PHE A 240 12.71 -7.00 15.07
C PHE A 240 13.51 -7.06 13.78
N LEU A 241 14.85 -7.03 13.84
CA LEU A 241 15.64 -7.09 12.62
C LEU A 241 15.35 -8.36 11.82
N PHE A 242 15.17 -9.51 12.48
CA PHE A 242 14.76 -10.73 11.80
C PHE A 242 13.30 -10.67 11.32
N THR A 243 12.36 -10.32 12.19
CA THR A 243 10.94 -10.36 11.87
C THR A 243 10.53 -9.30 10.85
N GLY A 244 11.02 -8.07 11.02
CA GLY A 244 10.81 -6.95 10.11
C GLY A 244 11.36 -7.25 8.72
N THR A 245 12.56 -7.84 8.60
CA THR A 245 13.09 -8.23 7.29
C THR A 245 12.22 -9.30 6.62
N MET A 246 11.87 -10.38 7.33
CA MET A 246 11.02 -11.43 6.77
C MET A 246 9.65 -10.91 6.35
N LEU A 247 9.01 -10.07 7.18
CA LEU A 247 7.71 -9.48 6.87
C LEU A 247 7.80 -8.47 5.72
N ALA A 248 8.81 -7.61 5.68
CA ALA A 248 9.00 -6.65 4.59
C ALA A 248 9.26 -7.36 3.25
N VAL A 249 10.03 -8.46 3.24
CA VAL A 249 10.20 -9.29 2.03
C VAL A 249 8.86 -9.92 1.60
N LEU A 250 8.08 -10.46 2.55
CA LEU A 250 6.77 -11.02 2.25
C LEU A 250 5.81 -9.95 1.68
N TYR A 251 5.75 -8.76 2.26
CA TYR A 251 4.91 -7.67 1.79
C TYR A 251 5.40 -7.11 0.45
N LEU A 252 6.71 -6.98 0.23
CA LEU A 252 7.30 -6.58 -1.06
C LEU A 252 6.88 -7.53 -2.19
N LEU A 253 6.78 -8.83 -1.89
CA LEU A 253 6.35 -9.85 -2.85
C LEU A 253 4.82 -9.88 -3.04
N LEU A 254 4.03 -9.51 -2.03
CA LEU A 254 2.56 -9.56 -2.06
C LEU A 254 1.90 -8.24 -2.46
N LEU A 255 2.63 -7.14 -2.43
CA LEU A 255 2.17 -5.83 -2.84
C LEU A 255 2.92 -5.46 -4.12
N PRO A 256 2.28 -5.59 -5.30
CA PRO A 256 2.88 -5.18 -6.57
C PRO A 256 3.38 -3.73 -6.52
N PRO A 257 4.39 -3.35 -7.32
CA PRO A 257 4.80 -1.97 -7.44
C PRO A 257 3.61 -1.06 -7.78
N LEU A 258 3.59 0.16 -7.24
CA LEU A 258 2.55 1.18 -7.45
C LEU A 258 1.19 0.90 -6.79
N SER A 259 1.05 -0.21 -6.06
CA SER A 259 -0.16 -0.53 -5.29
C SER A 259 -0.33 0.30 -4.02
N VAL A 260 0.76 0.89 -3.50
CA VAL A 260 0.71 1.74 -2.31
C VAL A 260 0.32 3.16 -2.72
N PRO A 261 -0.50 3.89 -1.94
CA PRO A 261 -1.01 5.14 -2.43
C PRO A 261 0.08 6.18 -2.64
N ASP A 262 -0.12 6.96 -3.70
CA ASP A 262 0.75 8.04 -4.15
C ASP A 262 2.17 7.59 -4.57
N GLU A 263 2.42 6.28 -4.67
CA GLU A 263 3.75 5.74 -4.96
C GLU A 263 4.31 6.23 -6.31
N GLU A 264 3.47 6.35 -7.35
CA GLU A 264 3.88 6.88 -8.66
C GLU A 264 4.37 8.32 -8.57
N VAL A 265 3.61 9.19 -7.87
CA VAL A 265 3.96 10.60 -7.68
C VAL A 265 5.30 10.69 -6.97
N HIS A 266 5.49 9.92 -5.90
CA HIS A 266 6.73 9.94 -5.13
C HIS A 266 7.92 9.29 -5.85
N PHE A 267 7.68 8.35 -6.76
CA PHE A 267 8.72 7.82 -7.65
C PHE A 267 9.24 8.91 -8.59
N LYS A 268 8.34 9.68 -9.22
CA LYS A 268 8.70 10.83 -10.08
C LYS A 268 9.46 11.92 -9.30
N GLU A 269 9.02 12.23 -8.08
CA GLU A 269 9.72 13.18 -7.19
C GLU A 269 11.14 12.74 -6.84
N ALA A 270 11.31 11.47 -6.46
CA ALA A 270 12.64 10.92 -6.17
C ALA A 270 13.56 11.00 -7.41
N TYR A 271 13.02 10.73 -8.59
CA TYR A 271 13.76 10.84 -9.86
C TYR A 271 14.17 12.29 -10.16
N TYR A 272 13.27 13.24 -9.94
CA TYR A 272 13.54 14.68 -10.10
C TYR A 272 14.66 15.16 -9.17
N HIS A 273 14.57 14.85 -7.89
CA HIS A 273 15.63 15.23 -6.94
C HIS A 273 16.98 14.60 -7.28
N LEU A 274 16.99 13.33 -7.73
CA LEU A 274 18.20 12.66 -8.16
C LEU A 274 18.83 13.35 -9.38
N ASN A 275 18.03 13.68 -10.39
CA ASN A 275 18.49 14.38 -11.58
C ASN A 275 19.11 15.75 -11.25
N ARG A 276 18.52 16.51 -10.31
CA ARG A 276 19.11 17.78 -9.83
C ARG A 276 20.48 17.58 -9.19
N ILE A 277 20.65 16.54 -8.35
CA ILE A 277 21.96 16.21 -7.76
C ILE A 277 22.96 15.81 -8.86
N MET A 278 22.51 15.12 -9.89
CA MET A 278 23.33 14.74 -11.04
C MET A 278 23.61 15.90 -12.02
N GLY A 279 23.12 17.12 -11.74
CA GLY A 279 23.34 18.29 -12.59
C GLY A 279 22.57 18.28 -13.91
N LYS A 280 21.52 17.45 -14.03
CA LYS A 280 20.66 17.45 -15.23
C LYS A 280 19.71 18.63 -15.19
N GLN A 281 19.64 19.39 -16.28
CA GLN A 281 18.65 20.44 -16.45
C GLN A 281 17.29 19.83 -16.79
N GLN A 282 16.22 20.36 -16.18
CA GLN A 282 14.85 19.89 -16.34
C GLN A 282 13.91 21.09 -16.27
N THR A 283 12.78 21.01 -16.96
CA THR A 283 11.73 22.05 -16.93
C THR A 283 10.95 21.97 -15.62
N GLU A 284 10.47 23.11 -15.11
CA GLU A 284 9.52 23.10 -14.00
C GLU A 284 8.22 22.42 -14.42
N GLY A 285 7.63 21.62 -13.53
CA GLY A 285 6.43 20.83 -13.82
C GLY A 285 6.69 19.50 -14.56
N THR A 286 7.92 19.21 -14.99
CA THR A 286 8.26 17.94 -15.65
C THR A 286 9.43 17.21 -14.98
N VAL A 287 9.58 15.92 -15.30
CA VAL A 287 10.73 15.11 -14.93
C VAL A 287 11.25 14.33 -16.14
N LEU A 288 12.58 14.26 -16.27
CA LEU A 288 13.26 13.51 -17.32
C LEU A 288 13.57 12.12 -16.79
N MET A 289 12.88 11.12 -17.29
CA MET A 289 13.04 9.72 -16.90
C MET A 289 13.71 8.93 -18.02
N ASP A 290 14.44 7.87 -17.69
CA ASP A 290 14.90 6.95 -18.72
C ASP A 290 13.65 6.26 -19.30
N THR A 291 13.55 6.11 -20.62
CA THR A 291 12.33 5.61 -21.28
C THR A 291 11.91 4.23 -20.75
N GLU A 292 12.86 3.33 -20.51
CA GLU A 292 12.60 2.02 -19.89
C GLU A 292 12.00 2.14 -18.48
N ASP A 293 12.45 3.10 -17.68
CA ASP A 293 11.97 3.27 -16.30
C ASP A 293 10.52 3.79 -16.29
N PHE A 294 10.20 4.71 -17.21
CA PHE A 294 8.85 5.19 -17.43
C PHE A 294 7.92 4.07 -17.93
N HIS A 295 8.33 3.31 -18.94
CA HIS A 295 7.58 2.13 -19.41
C HIS A 295 7.42 1.07 -18.31
N GLY A 296 8.44 0.88 -17.47
CA GLY A 296 8.39 -0.04 -16.33
C GLY A 296 7.34 0.37 -15.30
N MET A 297 7.21 1.66 -15.04
CA MET A 297 6.18 2.24 -14.16
C MET A 297 4.78 2.01 -14.74
N GLN A 298 4.56 2.27 -16.04
CA GLN A 298 3.26 2.11 -16.70
C GLN A 298 2.73 0.67 -16.79
N LYS A 299 3.51 -0.33 -16.38
CA LYS A 299 3.07 -1.74 -16.35
C LYS A 299 2.17 -2.06 -15.17
N PHE A 300 2.15 -1.23 -14.13
CA PHE A 300 1.43 -1.50 -12.90
C PHE A 300 0.29 -0.50 -12.70
N GLU A 301 -0.74 -0.97 -12.02
CA GLU A 301 -1.94 -0.23 -11.69
C GLU A 301 -2.06 -0.08 -10.17
N THR A 302 -2.90 0.84 -9.71
CA THR A 302 -3.10 1.07 -8.27
C THR A 302 -3.89 -0.06 -7.58
N THR A 303 -4.59 -0.89 -8.37
CA THR A 303 -5.44 -1.97 -7.87
C THR A 303 -4.81 -3.33 -8.19
N PRO A 304 -4.29 -4.05 -7.18
CA PRO A 304 -3.52 -5.27 -7.41
C PRO A 304 -4.30 -6.41 -8.04
N SER A 305 -3.84 -6.93 -9.17
CA SER A 305 -4.44 -8.08 -9.86
C SER A 305 -3.45 -9.24 -10.05
N LEU A 306 -3.96 -10.45 -10.31
CA LEU A 306 -3.10 -11.60 -10.62
C LEU A 306 -2.20 -11.36 -11.85
N CYS A 307 -2.69 -10.61 -12.84
CA CYS A 307 -1.95 -10.26 -14.05
C CYS A 307 -0.69 -9.43 -13.76
N GLU A 308 -0.69 -8.60 -12.71
CA GLU A 308 0.49 -7.81 -12.34
C GLU A 308 1.66 -8.69 -11.89
N TYR A 309 1.38 -9.86 -11.31
CA TYR A 309 2.41 -10.82 -10.91
C TYR A 309 3.09 -11.45 -12.12
N ASP A 310 2.36 -11.67 -13.22
CA ASP A 310 2.95 -12.11 -14.48
C ASP A 310 3.83 -11.02 -15.09
N ARG A 311 3.33 -9.77 -15.15
CA ARG A 311 4.12 -8.62 -15.60
C ARG A 311 5.40 -8.47 -14.79
N LEU A 312 5.33 -8.63 -13.47
CA LEU A 312 6.50 -8.60 -12.57
C LEU A 312 7.45 -9.75 -12.88
N LYS A 313 6.95 -11.00 -12.95
CA LYS A 313 7.75 -12.19 -13.24
C LYS A 313 8.48 -12.07 -14.57
N GLU A 314 7.81 -11.64 -15.63
CA GLU A 314 8.40 -11.46 -16.95
C GLU A 314 9.43 -10.32 -16.97
N ALA A 315 9.10 -9.19 -16.33
CA ALA A 315 9.99 -8.05 -16.28
C ALA A 315 11.26 -8.30 -15.46
N VAL A 316 11.17 -9.07 -14.37
CA VAL A 316 12.32 -9.38 -13.49
C VAL A 316 13.49 -10.02 -14.26
N PHE A 317 13.18 -10.85 -15.26
CA PHE A 317 14.19 -11.57 -16.05
C PHE A 317 14.56 -10.87 -17.37
N LYS A 318 13.90 -9.76 -17.74
CA LYS A 318 14.25 -8.97 -18.93
C LYS A 318 15.66 -8.40 -18.78
N LYS A 319 16.55 -8.74 -19.72
CA LYS A 319 17.93 -8.22 -19.78
C LYS A 319 18.01 -7.01 -20.71
N GLY A 320 18.93 -6.11 -20.40
CA GLY A 320 19.15 -4.88 -21.16
C GLY A 320 18.19 -3.75 -20.76
N ARG A 321 18.52 -2.53 -21.19
CA ARG A 321 17.70 -1.32 -21.02
C ARG A 321 17.38 -0.74 -22.39
N GLU A 322 16.15 -0.30 -22.59
CA GLU A 322 15.82 0.59 -23.70
C GLU A 322 16.58 1.91 -23.56
N ALA A 323 17.22 2.34 -24.64
CA ALA A 323 17.89 3.64 -24.70
C ALA A 323 16.85 4.74 -24.93
N GLY A 324 16.99 5.86 -24.24
CA GLY A 324 16.11 7.01 -24.41
C GLY A 324 15.85 7.74 -23.10
N VAL A 325 15.35 8.96 -23.24
CA VAL A 325 14.85 9.78 -22.14
C VAL A 325 13.46 10.25 -22.55
N THR A 326 12.51 10.12 -21.63
CA THR A 326 11.14 10.60 -21.78
C THR A 326 10.92 11.74 -20.79
N GLU A 327 10.39 12.86 -21.27
CA GLU A 327 9.89 13.94 -20.42
C GLU A 327 8.47 13.60 -19.99
N VAL A 328 8.20 13.65 -18.70
CA VAL A 328 6.96 13.19 -18.07
C VAL A 328 6.44 14.28 -17.14
N ASP A 329 5.13 14.48 -17.10
CA ASP A 329 4.50 15.42 -16.18
C ASP A 329 4.76 15.03 -14.72
N ARG A 330 5.05 16.05 -13.91
CA ARG A 330 5.42 15.94 -12.51
C ARG A 330 4.58 16.92 -11.67
N PHE A 331 3.93 16.39 -10.65
CA PHE A 331 3.28 17.19 -9.64
C PHE A 331 4.27 17.50 -8.50
N ASP A 332 4.56 18.78 -8.24
CA ASP A 332 5.46 19.15 -7.15
C ASP A 332 4.81 18.95 -5.78
N THR A 333 5.29 17.94 -5.05
CA THR A 333 4.78 17.58 -3.73
C THR A 333 5.15 18.58 -2.63
N GLN A 334 6.09 19.50 -2.89
CA GLN A 334 6.67 20.41 -1.90
C GLN A 334 7.32 19.68 -0.70
N ALA A 335 7.53 18.36 -0.81
CA ALA A 335 8.14 17.56 0.24
C ALA A 335 9.67 17.76 0.23
N PRO A 336 10.32 17.86 1.40
CA PRO A 336 11.76 18.01 1.45
C PRO A 336 12.48 16.80 0.82
N MET A 337 13.54 17.06 0.03
CA MET A 337 14.37 16.03 -0.62
C MET A 337 14.81 14.90 0.31
N VAL A 338 15.04 15.20 1.60
CA VAL A 338 15.45 14.20 2.61
C VAL A 338 14.48 13.03 2.73
N THR A 339 13.19 13.27 2.44
CA THR A 339 12.13 12.24 2.50
C THR A 339 12.19 11.26 1.33
N TYR A 340 12.92 11.60 0.26
CA TYR A 340 13.09 10.78 -0.94
C TYR A 340 14.44 10.05 -0.99
N LEU A 341 15.34 10.26 -0.02
CA LEU A 341 16.68 9.69 -0.04
C LEU A 341 16.73 8.16 -0.23
N PRO A 342 15.88 7.34 0.43
CA PRO A 342 15.90 5.90 0.21
C PRO A 342 15.54 5.55 -1.25
N GLY A 343 14.47 6.15 -1.79
CA GLY A 343 14.06 5.95 -3.18
C GLY A 343 15.10 6.40 -4.19
N MET A 344 15.70 7.58 -3.97
CA MET A 344 16.79 8.13 -4.79
C MET A 344 18.01 7.20 -4.84
N ALA A 345 18.38 6.61 -3.70
CA ALA A 345 19.49 5.66 -3.63
C ALA A 345 19.21 4.41 -4.48
N GLY A 346 17.99 3.87 -4.42
CA GLY A 346 17.62 2.71 -5.24
C GLY A 346 17.56 3.02 -6.73
N ILE A 347 17.05 4.21 -7.12
CA ILE A 347 17.07 4.64 -8.53
C ILE A 347 18.51 4.74 -9.02
N PHE A 348 19.38 5.41 -8.26
CA PHE A 348 20.79 5.55 -8.61
C PHE A 348 21.48 4.19 -8.78
N LEU A 349 21.32 3.28 -7.81
CA LEU A 349 21.93 1.96 -7.86
C LEU A 349 21.39 1.11 -9.02
N GLY A 350 20.09 1.18 -9.28
CA GLY A 350 19.44 0.39 -10.34
C GLY A 350 19.96 0.79 -11.71
N LYS A 351 20.13 2.10 -11.92
CA LYS A 351 20.74 2.66 -13.12
C LYS A 351 22.23 2.36 -13.21
N ALA A 352 22.98 2.47 -12.11
CA ALA A 352 24.41 2.17 -12.06
C ALA A 352 24.72 0.70 -12.41
N PHE A 353 23.83 -0.23 -12.04
CA PHE A 353 23.94 -1.64 -12.40
C PHE A 353 23.30 -2.00 -13.76
N GLY A 354 22.72 -1.03 -14.47
CA GLY A 354 22.08 -1.27 -15.76
C GLY A 354 20.86 -2.21 -15.70
N LEU A 355 20.16 -2.24 -14.57
CA LEU A 355 18.96 -3.08 -14.40
C LEU A 355 17.79 -2.53 -15.24
N ASN A 356 16.77 -3.33 -15.56
CA ASN A 356 15.58 -2.82 -16.25
C ASN A 356 14.70 -1.93 -15.36
N GLY A 357 13.71 -1.24 -15.94
CA GLY A 357 12.87 -0.26 -15.23
C GLY A 357 12.10 -0.81 -14.04
N VAL A 358 11.60 -2.05 -14.14
CA VAL A 358 10.89 -2.70 -13.01
C VAL A 358 11.86 -2.98 -11.86
N MET A 359 13.09 -3.41 -12.18
CA MET A 359 14.13 -3.62 -11.18
C MET A 359 14.60 -2.32 -10.51
N VAL A 360 14.60 -1.20 -11.24
CA VAL A 360 14.87 0.13 -10.66
C VAL A 360 13.84 0.46 -9.57
N ILE A 361 12.55 0.23 -9.85
CA ILE A 361 11.46 0.43 -8.89
C ILE A 361 11.63 -0.52 -7.69
N VAL A 362 11.86 -1.81 -7.94
CA VAL A 362 12.07 -2.79 -6.86
C VAL A 362 13.26 -2.41 -5.98
N LEU A 363 14.35 -1.90 -6.55
CA LEU A 363 15.54 -1.53 -5.79
C LEU A 363 15.32 -0.30 -4.91
N GLY A 364 14.52 0.69 -5.33
CA GLY A 364 14.10 1.77 -4.44
C GLY A 364 13.23 1.30 -3.29
N ARG A 365 12.28 0.39 -3.54
CA ARG A 365 11.50 -0.24 -2.47
C ARG A 365 12.41 -1.00 -1.48
N ILE A 366 13.44 -1.70 -1.97
CA ILE A 366 14.45 -2.35 -1.10
C ILE A 366 15.22 -1.31 -0.27
N CYS A 367 15.64 -0.19 -0.86
CA CYS A 367 16.32 0.87 -0.13
C CYS A 367 15.41 1.52 0.94
N SER A 368 14.11 1.71 0.65
CA SER A 368 13.11 2.14 1.64
C SER A 368 12.98 1.13 2.79
N ILE A 369 12.93 -0.17 2.49
CA ILE A 369 12.91 -1.24 3.51
C ILE A 369 14.19 -1.19 4.37
N LEU A 370 15.37 -1.01 3.78
CA LEU A 370 16.63 -0.92 4.54
C LEU A 370 16.65 0.29 5.48
N PHE A 371 16.12 1.43 5.02
CA PHE A 371 15.97 2.62 5.86
C PHE A 371 15.00 2.35 7.03
N TYR A 372 13.85 1.76 6.76
CA TYR A 372 12.88 1.31 7.77
C TYR A 372 13.48 0.35 8.81
N LEU A 373 14.22 -0.66 8.38
CA LEU A 373 14.85 -1.62 9.28
C LEU A 373 15.85 -0.92 10.21
N PHE A 374 16.63 0.03 9.67
CA PHE A 374 17.57 0.83 10.45
C PHE A 374 16.85 1.75 11.45
N THR A 375 15.86 2.54 10.99
CA THR A 375 15.15 3.52 11.83
C THR A 375 14.35 2.82 12.92
N MET A 376 13.61 1.77 12.61
CA MET A 376 12.81 1.02 13.57
C MET A 376 13.65 0.21 14.56
N TYR A 377 14.80 -0.34 14.14
CA TYR A 377 15.76 -0.95 15.07
C TYR A 377 16.19 0.05 16.14
N TRP A 378 16.56 1.27 15.73
CA TRP A 378 16.97 2.32 16.66
C TRP A 378 15.81 2.85 17.50
N MET A 379 14.61 2.99 16.92
CA MET A 379 13.41 3.38 17.65
C MET A 379 13.15 2.42 18.81
N ILE A 380 13.13 1.11 18.56
CA ILE A 380 12.91 0.08 19.60
C ILE A 380 14.07 0.07 20.60
N ARG A 381 15.31 0.22 20.14
CA ARG A 381 16.50 0.19 21.00
C ARG A 381 16.53 1.38 21.97
N LEU A 382 16.22 2.57 21.48
CA LEU A 382 16.26 3.85 22.20
C LEU A 382 15.07 4.03 23.13
N MET A 383 13.94 3.38 22.85
CA MET A 383 12.74 3.46 23.67
C MET A 383 13.06 3.07 25.14
N PRO A 384 12.84 3.97 26.12
CA PRO A 384 13.19 3.69 27.52
C PRO A 384 12.26 2.65 28.16
N MET A 385 11.03 2.53 27.66
CA MET A 385 10.00 1.62 28.15
C MET A 385 9.09 1.18 27.01
N GLY A 386 8.22 0.19 27.22
CA GLY A 386 7.27 -0.23 26.19
C GLY A 386 7.90 -0.84 24.94
N LYS A 387 9.11 -1.42 25.03
CA LYS A 387 9.81 -2.02 23.87
C LYS A 387 9.00 -3.09 23.14
N GLY A 388 8.09 -3.79 23.83
CA GLY A 388 7.14 -4.70 23.21
C GLY A 388 6.11 -3.98 22.33
N ALA A 389 5.54 -2.88 22.82
CA ALA A 389 4.64 -2.05 22.03
C ALA A 389 5.37 -1.40 20.85
N ALA A 390 6.60 -0.92 21.05
CA ALA A 390 7.46 -0.41 19.97
C ALA A 390 7.74 -1.48 18.90
N PHE A 391 8.03 -2.73 19.30
CA PHE A 391 8.16 -3.85 18.37
C PHE A 391 6.88 -4.09 17.57
N ILE A 392 5.73 -4.16 18.25
CA ILE A 392 4.44 -4.42 17.60
C ILE A 392 4.07 -3.29 16.63
N MET A 393 4.33 -2.04 17.03
CA MET A 393 4.13 -0.86 16.20
C MET A 393 4.98 -0.91 14.92
N ALA A 394 6.25 -1.26 15.06
CA ALA A 394 7.15 -1.39 13.92
C ALA A 394 6.63 -2.43 12.91
N ILE A 395 6.01 -3.52 13.39
CA ILE A 395 5.47 -4.58 12.54
C ILE A 395 3.98 -4.43 12.22
N LEU A 396 3.34 -3.26 12.38
CA LEU A 396 1.94 -3.10 11.97
C LEU A 396 1.80 -3.27 10.45
N PRO A 397 0.69 -3.87 9.95
CA PRO A 397 0.46 -4.03 8.52
C PRO A 397 0.64 -2.72 7.73
N MET A 398 0.05 -1.62 8.22
CA MET A 398 0.21 -0.30 7.59
C MET A 398 1.67 0.17 7.60
N THR A 399 2.40 0.01 8.71
CA THR A 399 3.81 0.42 8.79
C THR A 399 4.69 -0.34 7.80
N ILE A 400 4.48 -1.65 7.64
CA ILE A 400 5.24 -2.46 6.69
C ILE A 400 4.87 -2.14 5.24
N GLN A 401 3.59 -1.92 4.94
CA GLN A 401 3.18 -1.48 3.61
C GLN A 401 3.90 -0.18 3.20
N GLN A 402 3.90 0.82 4.07
CA GLN A 402 4.47 2.13 3.76
C GLN A 402 5.96 2.00 3.38
N CYS A 403 6.74 1.21 4.13
CA CYS A 403 8.16 1.04 3.81
C CYS A 403 8.44 0.17 2.58
N CYS A 404 7.48 -0.66 2.17
CA CYS A 404 7.52 -1.40 0.91
C CYS A 404 7.05 -0.52 -0.26
N SER A 405 7.35 0.78 -0.30
CA SER A 405 6.98 1.67 -1.40
C SER A 405 7.93 2.86 -1.56
N TYR A 406 7.72 3.67 -2.59
CA TYR A 406 8.29 5.02 -2.70
C TYR A 406 7.56 6.09 -1.89
N SER A 407 6.52 5.75 -1.13
CA SER A 407 5.78 6.74 -0.34
C SER A 407 6.69 7.47 0.64
N TYR A 408 6.74 8.80 0.52
CA TYR A 408 7.50 9.63 1.47
C TYR A 408 6.91 9.57 2.89
N ASP A 409 5.62 9.19 3.02
CA ASP A 409 4.97 8.96 4.31
C ASP A 409 5.73 7.94 5.15
N SER A 410 6.36 6.92 4.53
CA SER A 410 7.20 5.97 5.25
C SER A 410 8.32 6.66 6.02
N VAL A 411 9.09 7.50 5.32
CA VAL A 411 10.23 8.21 5.90
C VAL A 411 9.77 9.18 6.99
N VAL A 412 8.64 9.87 6.78
CA VAL A 412 8.07 10.79 7.77
C VAL A 412 7.62 10.05 9.03
N ILE A 413 6.91 8.92 8.89
CA ILE A 413 6.48 8.07 10.00
C ILE A 413 7.70 7.58 10.78
N GLU A 414 8.69 7.04 10.09
CA GLU A 414 9.89 6.48 10.72
C GLU A 414 10.69 7.51 11.50
N ILE A 415 10.89 8.70 10.94
CA ILE A 415 11.58 9.82 11.60
C ILE A 415 10.77 10.28 12.82
N ALA A 416 9.45 10.40 12.71
CA ALA A 416 8.60 10.82 13.82
C ALA A 416 8.63 9.82 14.99
N LEU A 417 8.58 8.51 14.68
CA LEU A 417 8.69 7.47 15.70
C LEU A 417 10.07 7.44 16.35
N LEU A 418 11.14 7.65 15.57
CA LEU A 418 12.50 7.73 16.10
C LEU A 418 12.73 8.99 16.94
N TYR A 419 12.17 10.14 16.52
CA TYR A 419 12.12 11.38 17.29
C TYR A 419 11.45 11.14 18.65
N LEU A 420 10.28 10.51 18.67
CA LEU A 420 9.55 10.20 19.89
C LEU A 420 10.32 9.25 20.80
N ALA A 421 11.04 8.26 20.25
CA ALA A 421 11.89 7.37 21.04
C ALA A 421 13.03 8.14 21.74
N VAL A 422 13.70 9.06 21.03
CA VAL A 422 14.73 9.93 21.61
C VAL A 422 14.13 10.83 22.68
N LEU A 423 13.01 11.50 22.37
CA LEU A 423 12.30 12.40 23.29
C LEU A 423 11.84 11.68 24.56
N PHE A 424 11.24 10.49 24.44
CA PHE A 424 10.88 9.68 25.60
C PHE A 424 12.11 9.30 26.42
N GLY A 425 13.26 9.02 25.80
CA GLY A 425 14.54 8.88 26.49
C GLY A 425 14.93 10.12 27.31
N LEU A 426 14.64 11.33 26.81
CA LEU A 426 14.87 12.59 27.53
C LEU A 426 13.84 12.82 28.66
N ILE A 427 12.59 12.41 28.47
CA ILE A 427 11.53 12.59 29.47
C ILE A 427 11.69 11.60 30.62
N TYR A 428 12.04 10.34 30.31
CA TYR A 428 11.88 9.22 31.22
C TYR A 428 13.18 8.59 31.73
N THR A 429 14.35 9.10 31.33
CA THR A 429 15.63 8.70 31.95
C THR A 429 16.01 9.67 33.07
N SER A 430 16.76 9.22 34.09
CA SER A 430 17.19 10.07 35.22
C SER A 430 18.56 10.75 35.03
N LYS A 431 19.37 10.28 34.07
CA LYS A 431 20.74 10.76 33.84
C LYS A 431 20.78 12.18 33.25
N PRO A 432 21.76 13.04 33.60
CA PRO A 432 21.91 14.36 32.97
C PRO A 432 21.94 14.31 31.44
N LEU A 433 21.53 15.42 30.81
CA LEU A 433 21.57 15.55 29.35
C LEU A 433 23.01 15.49 28.82
N THR A 434 23.21 14.69 27.78
CA THR A 434 24.49 14.64 27.06
C THR A 434 24.41 15.44 25.76
N ASN A 435 25.51 16.07 25.34
CA ASN A 435 25.55 16.85 24.10
C ASN A 435 25.12 16.02 22.87
N ARG A 436 25.49 14.74 22.83
CA ARG A 436 25.09 13.81 21.76
C ARG A 436 23.57 13.66 21.68
N GLN A 437 22.89 13.52 22.82
CA GLN A 437 21.43 13.43 22.87
C GLN A 437 20.77 14.72 22.43
N VAL A 438 21.31 15.88 22.82
CA VAL A 438 20.78 17.19 22.43
C VAL A 438 20.91 17.41 20.93
N VAL A 439 22.07 17.11 20.35
CA VAL A 439 22.29 17.24 18.89
C VAL A 439 21.36 16.29 18.13
N LEU A 440 21.27 15.02 18.54
CA LEU A 440 20.39 14.04 17.89
C LEU A 440 18.92 14.48 17.97
N TYR A 441 18.50 14.99 19.12
CA TYR A 441 17.16 15.50 19.34
C TYR A 441 16.85 16.72 18.46
N ALA A 442 17.77 17.68 18.38
CA ALA A 442 17.63 18.85 17.52
C ALA A 442 17.56 18.49 16.04
N VAL A 443 18.39 17.55 15.57
CA VAL A 443 18.37 17.07 14.17
C VAL A 443 17.02 16.46 13.82
N PHE A 444 16.51 15.54 14.64
CA PHE A 444 15.19 14.94 14.38
C PHE A 444 14.04 15.93 14.54
N MET A 445 14.15 16.91 15.44
CA MET A 445 13.19 17.99 15.56
C MET A 445 13.13 18.84 14.29
N VAL A 446 14.28 19.22 13.72
CA VAL A 446 14.35 19.94 12.43
C VAL A 446 13.69 19.11 11.34
N MET A 447 14.06 17.83 11.21
CA MET A 447 13.45 16.94 10.21
C MET A 447 11.93 16.84 10.37
N LEU A 448 11.43 16.67 11.60
CA LEU A 448 10.00 16.59 11.89
C LEU A 448 9.26 17.89 11.56
N SER A 449 9.89 19.04 11.81
CA SER A 449 9.33 20.37 11.53
C SER A 449 9.22 20.69 10.04
N ILE A 450 10.14 20.20 9.21
CA ILE A 450 10.11 20.45 7.75
C ILE A 450 9.27 19.43 6.98
N CYS A 451 9.05 18.23 7.54
CA CYS A 451 8.30 17.18 6.87
C CYS A 451 6.79 17.48 6.83
N LYS A 452 6.14 17.10 5.73
CA LYS A 452 4.68 17.11 5.56
C LYS A 452 4.03 18.44 5.97
N GLY A 453 4.62 19.55 5.54
CA GLY A 453 4.16 20.90 5.85
C GLY A 453 4.04 21.20 7.35
N GLY A 454 4.88 20.59 8.19
CA GLY A 454 4.86 20.80 9.64
C GLY A 454 3.69 20.15 10.38
N THR A 455 2.93 19.25 9.74
CA THR A 455 1.76 18.56 10.33
C THR A 455 2.07 17.90 11.68
N TYR A 456 3.30 17.39 11.86
CA TYR A 456 3.74 16.71 13.08
C TYR A 456 4.56 17.59 14.03
N MET A 457 4.79 18.86 13.69
CA MET A 457 5.47 19.84 14.56
C MET A 457 4.82 19.98 15.95
N PRO A 458 3.49 19.85 16.15
CA PRO A 458 2.91 19.88 17.50
C PRO A 458 3.49 18.85 18.47
N LEU A 459 4.03 17.72 17.99
CA LEU A 459 4.72 16.73 18.83
C LEU A 459 5.96 17.32 19.52
N CYS A 460 6.52 18.42 19.01
CA CYS A 460 7.61 19.17 19.64
C CYS A 460 7.20 19.83 20.96
N LEU A 461 5.90 20.05 21.22
CA LEU A 461 5.43 20.58 22.51
C LEU A 461 5.73 19.65 23.69
N LEU A 462 5.91 18.34 23.41
CA LEU A 462 6.30 17.35 24.42
C LEU A 462 7.70 17.61 25.01
N THR A 463 8.53 18.47 24.39
CA THR A 463 9.79 18.96 25.00
C THR A 463 9.58 19.52 26.40
N MET A 464 8.42 20.13 26.66
CA MET A 464 8.09 20.73 27.96
C MET A 464 8.04 19.70 29.10
N LEU A 465 7.77 18.42 28.77
CA LEU A 465 7.72 17.32 29.73
C LEU A 465 9.09 16.85 30.20
N ILE A 466 10.19 17.29 29.58
CA ILE A 466 11.55 16.94 30.05
C ILE A 466 11.72 17.42 31.50
N PRO A 467 12.03 16.53 32.46
CA PRO A 467 12.09 16.89 33.88
C PRO A 467 13.17 17.94 34.19
N ILE A 468 12.90 18.83 35.16
CA ILE A 468 13.88 19.84 35.61
C ILE A 468 15.15 19.16 36.16
N SER A 469 15.02 17.98 36.76
CA SER A 469 16.16 17.20 37.29
C SER A 469 17.19 16.79 36.23
N ARG A 470 16.86 16.90 34.93
CA ARG A 470 17.81 16.68 33.82
C ARG A 470 18.76 17.85 33.59
N PHE A 471 18.46 19.01 34.18
CA PHE A 471 19.17 20.28 34.02
C PHE A 471 19.77 20.73 35.36
N LYS A 472 20.72 21.67 35.31
CA LYS A 472 21.32 22.27 36.51
C LYS A 472 20.29 23.04 37.33
N ASP A 473 19.43 23.79 36.65
CA ASP A 473 18.41 24.63 37.26
C ASP A 473 17.20 24.87 36.33
N LYS A 474 16.17 25.52 36.87
CA LYS A 474 14.92 25.82 36.14
C LYS A 474 15.15 26.78 34.96
N LYS A 475 16.09 27.73 35.04
CA LYS A 475 16.40 28.66 33.94
C LYS A 475 17.00 27.89 32.76
N GLN A 476 17.92 26.97 33.02
CA GLN A 476 18.53 26.15 31.98
C GLN A 476 17.49 25.27 31.26
N LYS A 477 16.53 24.68 31.98
CA LYS A 477 15.42 23.94 31.35
C LYS A 477 14.65 24.83 30.36
N TRP A 478 14.21 26.01 30.79
CA TRP A 478 13.38 26.87 29.95
C TRP A 478 14.17 27.52 28.81
N ALA A 479 15.45 27.82 29.01
CA ALA A 479 16.34 28.22 27.92
C ALA A 479 16.46 27.09 26.87
N PHE A 480 16.64 25.84 27.29
CA PHE A 480 16.65 24.70 26.39
C PHE A 480 15.34 24.55 25.61
N VAL A 481 14.19 24.61 26.29
CA VAL A 481 12.87 24.55 25.64
C VAL A 481 12.70 25.69 24.65
N GLY A 482 13.10 26.91 25.00
CA GLY A 482 13.03 28.08 24.13
C GLY A 482 13.92 27.96 22.89
N ILE A 483 15.16 27.45 23.05
CA ILE A 483 16.07 27.18 21.92
C ILE A 483 15.49 26.11 21.01
N MET A 484 14.96 25.01 21.55
CA MET A 484 14.34 23.94 20.75
C MET A 484 13.09 24.45 20.02
N ALA A 485 12.25 25.26 20.66
CA ALA A 485 11.11 25.90 20.02
C ALA A 485 11.54 26.84 18.89
N PHE A 486 12.58 27.66 19.11
CA PHE A 486 13.14 28.51 18.07
C PHE A 486 13.67 27.70 16.88
N ILE A 487 14.41 26.61 17.12
CA ILE A 487 14.89 25.71 16.07
C ILE A 487 13.73 25.11 15.27
N ALA A 488 12.69 24.61 15.96
CA ALA A 488 11.53 24.02 15.32
C ALA A 488 10.76 25.03 14.45
N ILE A 489 10.57 26.25 14.95
CA ILE A 489 9.90 27.35 14.23
C ILE A 489 10.75 27.82 13.04
N ALA A 490 12.05 28.04 13.24
CA ALA A 490 12.96 28.46 12.18
C ALA A 490 13.03 27.41 11.06
N ALA A 491 13.10 26.12 11.41
CA ALA A 491 13.05 25.02 10.45
C ALA A 491 11.74 25.04 9.65
N PHE A 492 10.59 25.09 10.33
CA PHE A 492 9.28 25.16 9.69
C PHE A 492 9.14 26.37 8.75
N LEU A 493 9.53 27.57 9.21
CA LEU A 493 9.47 28.77 8.38
C LEU A 493 10.41 28.69 7.17
N SER A 494 11.60 28.08 7.32
CA SER A 494 12.55 27.95 6.21
C SER A 494 12.06 27.05 5.08
N SER A 495 11.29 25.99 5.39
CA SER A 495 10.83 25.01 4.41
C SER A 495 9.40 25.26 3.92
N THR A 496 8.54 25.79 4.79
CA THR A 496 7.08 25.71 4.61
C THR A 496 6.45 27.08 4.48
N LEU A 497 7.19 28.18 4.69
CA LEU A 497 6.68 29.53 4.46
C LEU A 497 6.22 29.72 3.01
N SER A 498 7.00 29.23 2.04
CA SER A 498 6.61 29.29 0.62
C SER A 498 5.31 28.52 0.34
N TYR A 499 5.11 27.36 0.97
CA TYR A 499 3.87 26.59 0.85
C TYR A 499 2.68 27.28 1.54
N VAL A 500 2.87 27.83 2.74
CA VAL A 500 1.83 28.58 3.45
C VAL A 500 1.40 29.79 2.63
N LEU A 501 2.35 30.52 2.04
CA LEU A 501 2.07 31.64 1.15
C LEU A 501 1.37 31.17 -0.14
N TYR A 502 1.80 30.04 -0.71
CA TYR A 502 1.16 29.40 -1.88
C TYR A 502 -0.31 29.06 -1.63
N VAL A 503 -0.64 28.43 -0.49
CA VAL A 503 -2.03 28.05 -0.18
C VAL A 503 -2.86 29.25 0.30
N ALA A 504 -2.24 30.22 0.96
CA ALA A 504 -2.93 31.42 1.45
C ALA A 504 -3.32 32.41 0.35
N ALA A 505 -2.52 32.50 -0.72
CA ALA A 505 -2.73 33.40 -1.84
C ALA A 505 -2.21 32.78 -3.16
N PRO A 506 -2.88 31.74 -3.70
CA PRO A 506 -2.47 31.12 -4.95
C PRO A 506 -2.62 32.11 -6.11
N THR A 507 -1.66 32.11 -7.05
CA THR A 507 -1.80 32.82 -8.34
C THR A 507 -2.82 32.12 -9.25
N GLU A 508 -3.29 32.79 -10.30
CA GLU A 508 -4.30 32.23 -11.24
C GLU A 508 -3.83 30.92 -11.90
N GLU A 509 -2.57 30.85 -12.31
CA GLU A 509 -1.94 29.65 -12.87
C GLU A 509 -1.86 28.50 -11.85
N GLN A 510 -1.58 28.83 -10.59
CA GLN A 510 -1.49 27.85 -9.50
C GLN A 510 -2.86 27.34 -9.05
N ALA A 511 -3.89 28.19 -9.08
CA ALA A 511 -5.27 27.77 -8.84
C ALA A 511 -5.75 26.80 -9.93
N ALA A 512 -5.41 27.08 -11.20
CA ALA A 512 -5.75 26.23 -12.35
C ALA A 512 -5.08 24.86 -12.33
N ASN A 513 -3.85 24.76 -11.79
CA ASN A 513 -3.07 23.51 -11.71
C ASN A 513 -3.32 22.70 -10.42
N SER A 514 -4.19 23.16 -9.52
CA SER A 514 -4.52 22.41 -8.31
C SER A 514 -5.49 21.26 -8.62
N TYR A 515 -5.35 20.12 -7.91
CA TYR A 515 -6.12 18.89 -8.15
C TYR A 515 -7.66 19.11 -8.14
N LEU A 516 -8.14 20.13 -7.42
CA LEU A 516 -9.55 20.54 -7.35
C LEU A 516 -9.71 22.03 -7.71
N ALA A 517 -9.06 22.50 -8.78
CA ALA A 517 -9.02 23.90 -9.22
C ALA A 517 -10.32 24.70 -8.97
N GLY A 518 -10.35 25.45 -7.86
CA GLY A 518 -11.48 26.32 -7.47
C GLY A 518 -12.66 25.65 -6.75
N GLU A 519 -12.68 24.32 -6.67
CA GLU A 519 -13.76 23.54 -6.04
C GLU A 519 -13.56 23.28 -4.55
N ALA A 520 -12.30 23.23 -4.09
CA ALA A 520 -11.98 23.07 -2.67
C ALA A 520 -12.22 24.35 -1.85
N TYR A 521 -12.32 24.23 -0.53
CA TYR A 521 -12.52 25.39 0.36
C TYR A 521 -11.33 26.37 0.38
N GLY A 522 -10.10 25.89 0.17
CA GLY A 522 -8.87 26.70 0.23
C GLY A 522 -8.62 27.34 1.60
N ALA A 523 -7.54 28.11 1.72
CA ALA A 523 -7.21 28.82 2.97
C ALA A 523 -8.28 29.86 3.36
N ALA A 524 -8.84 30.55 2.35
CA ALA A 524 -9.87 31.56 2.57
C ALA A 524 -11.15 30.95 3.16
N GLY A 525 -11.52 29.71 2.78
CA GLY A 525 -12.69 29.03 3.32
C GLY A 525 -12.58 28.78 4.82
N LEU A 526 -11.39 28.46 5.34
CA LEU A 526 -11.20 28.25 6.79
C LEU A 526 -11.46 29.53 7.60
N LEU A 527 -11.08 30.69 7.05
CA LEU A 527 -11.25 31.99 7.71
C LEU A 527 -12.66 32.57 7.52
N LYS A 528 -13.26 32.37 6.34
CA LYS A 528 -14.59 32.89 6.01
C LYS A 528 -15.71 32.02 6.59
N GLU A 529 -15.48 30.71 6.70
CA GLU A 529 -16.49 29.73 7.12
C GLU A 529 -15.99 28.78 8.23
N PRO A 530 -15.51 29.31 9.37
CA PRO A 530 -14.93 28.49 10.44
C PRO A 530 -15.95 27.51 11.05
N LEU A 531 -17.24 27.86 11.07
CA LEU A 531 -18.30 26.98 11.53
C LEU A 531 -18.51 25.80 10.57
N THR A 532 -18.40 26.01 9.25
CA THR A 532 -18.47 24.94 8.25
C THR A 532 -17.34 23.93 8.48
N PHE A 533 -16.12 24.41 8.68
CA PHE A 533 -14.98 23.55 9.01
C PHE A 533 -15.20 22.73 10.28
N ILE A 534 -15.69 23.35 11.36
CA ILE A 534 -15.98 22.65 12.63
C ILE A 534 -17.06 21.59 12.43
N CYS A 535 -18.18 21.96 11.79
CA CYS A 535 -19.29 21.04 11.52
C CYS A 535 -18.86 19.85 10.66
N LEU A 536 -18.12 20.10 9.57
CA LEU A 536 -17.59 19.04 8.71
C LEU A 536 -16.57 18.17 9.45
N SER A 537 -15.68 18.77 10.25
CA SER A 537 -14.71 18.01 11.05
C SER A 537 -15.41 17.06 12.03
N VAL A 538 -16.40 17.56 12.78
CA VAL A 538 -17.17 16.75 13.72
C VAL A 538 -17.93 15.65 12.99
N ARG A 539 -18.62 15.98 11.89
CA ARG A 539 -19.35 15.01 11.08
C ARG A 539 -18.43 13.92 10.53
N THR A 540 -17.25 14.30 10.03
CA THR A 540 -16.23 13.36 9.53
C THR A 540 -15.76 12.40 10.61
N LEU A 541 -15.53 12.89 11.84
CA LEU A 541 -15.14 12.04 12.96
C LEU A 541 -16.26 11.07 13.39
N PHE A 542 -17.52 11.48 13.28
CA PHE A 542 -18.66 10.59 13.58
C PHE A 542 -18.92 9.55 12.48
N LEU A 543 -18.71 9.90 11.20
CA LEU A 543 -18.95 9.00 10.07
C LEU A 543 -17.80 8.03 9.82
N SER A 544 -16.55 8.48 9.99
CA SER A 544 -15.35 7.79 9.48
C SER A 544 -14.25 7.61 10.53
N GLY A 545 -14.48 8.02 11.78
CA GLY A 545 -13.46 8.04 12.83
C GLY A 545 -12.94 6.65 13.25
N ASP A 546 -13.80 5.64 13.27
CA ASP A 546 -13.42 4.25 13.46
C ASP A 546 -12.59 3.73 12.28
N GLY A 547 -12.99 4.08 11.05
CA GLY A 547 -12.23 3.83 9.83
C GLY A 547 -10.80 4.40 9.88
N PHE A 548 -10.60 5.58 10.47
CA PHE A 548 -9.24 6.13 10.64
C PHE A 548 -8.37 5.29 11.58
N LEU A 549 -8.93 4.76 12.67
CA LEU A 549 -8.19 3.85 13.56
C LEU A 549 -7.89 2.52 12.86
N GLU A 550 -8.88 1.95 12.17
CA GLU A 550 -8.75 0.69 11.45
C GLU A 550 -7.69 0.78 10.34
N THR A 551 -7.73 1.83 9.51
CA THR A 551 -6.76 2.07 8.44
C THR A 551 -5.38 2.47 8.97
N MET A 552 -5.28 3.19 10.10
CA MET A 552 -3.99 3.49 10.75
C MET A 552 -3.22 2.22 11.09
N LEU A 553 -3.93 1.20 11.56
CA LEU A 553 -3.35 -0.09 11.90
C LEU A 553 -3.26 -1.03 10.68
N GLY A 554 -3.88 -0.70 9.55
CA GLY A 554 -3.76 -1.45 8.30
C GLY A 554 -4.86 -2.47 8.04
N MET A 555 -6.10 -2.18 8.46
CA MET A 555 -7.28 -2.94 8.02
C MET A 555 -7.46 -2.86 6.51
N GLN A 556 -7.23 -1.68 5.92
CA GLN A 556 -7.22 -1.49 4.47
C GLN A 556 -5.81 -1.08 4.04
N LEU A 557 -5.26 -1.89 3.16
CA LEU A 557 -3.93 -1.81 2.57
C LEU A 557 -4.08 -1.48 1.06
N GLY A 558 -2.96 -1.29 0.37
CA GLY A 558 -2.94 -0.79 -1.01
C GLY A 558 -3.62 0.58 -1.12
N TRP A 559 -4.38 0.80 -2.21
CA TRP A 559 -5.29 1.93 -2.40
C TRP A 559 -6.61 1.77 -1.62
N LEU A 560 -6.52 1.35 -0.36
CA LEU A 560 -7.64 1.00 0.53
C LEU A 560 -8.52 -0.15 0.01
N ASN A 561 -7.97 -0.98 -0.87
CA ASN A 561 -8.63 -2.07 -1.60
C ASN A 561 -8.18 -3.47 -1.16
N ILE A 562 -7.14 -3.57 -0.32
CA ILE A 562 -6.69 -4.84 0.26
C ILE A 562 -7.14 -4.92 1.71
N PHE A 563 -7.95 -5.93 2.06
CA PHE A 563 -8.55 -6.04 3.39
C PHE A 563 -7.84 -7.03 4.29
N VAL A 564 -7.56 -6.60 5.51
CA VAL A 564 -7.05 -7.40 6.62
C VAL A 564 -8.14 -7.53 7.68
N SER A 565 -8.24 -8.70 8.30
CA SER A 565 -9.27 -8.97 9.32
C SER A 565 -9.17 -8.00 10.52
N ARG A 566 -10.31 -7.47 10.96
CA ARG A 566 -10.44 -6.68 12.20
C ARG A 566 -9.88 -7.40 13.42
N LEU A 567 -9.94 -8.74 13.46
CA LEU A 567 -9.36 -9.54 14.54
C LEU A 567 -7.85 -9.31 14.67
N VAL A 568 -7.15 -9.20 13.53
CA VAL A 568 -5.72 -8.91 13.49
C VAL A 568 -5.46 -7.51 14.04
N ILE A 569 -6.20 -6.53 13.55
CA ILE A 569 -5.99 -5.12 13.86
C ILE A 569 -6.26 -4.81 15.34
N TYR A 570 -7.42 -5.20 15.86
CA TYR A 570 -7.74 -5.01 17.27
C TYR A 570 -6.91 -5.92 18.19
N GLY A 571 -6.50 -7.10 17.71
CA GLY A 571 -5.56 -7.97 18.40
C GLY A 571 -4.19 -7.30 18.59
N LEU A 572 -3.64 -6.68 17.54
CA LEU A 572 -2.38 -5.93 17.60
C LEU A 572 -2.49 -4.73 18.53
N LEU A 573 -3.60 -3.97 18.47
CA LEU A 573 -3.87 -2.86 19.39
C LEU A 573 -3.90 -3.32 20.84
N LEU A 574 -4.63 -4.40 21.14
CA LEU A 574 -4.70 -4.99 22.47
C LEU A 574 -3.29 -5.40 22.95
N LEU A 575 -2.49 -6.07 22.12
CA LEU A 575 -1.14 -6.50 22.48
C LEU A 575 -0.18 -5.31 22.72
N MET A 576 -0.34 -4.20 21.99
CA MET A 576 0.40 -2.96 22.27
C MET A 576 0.02 -2.40 23.64
N VAL A 577 -1.27 -2.29 23.94
CA VAL A 577 -1.76 -1.80 25.24
C VAL A 577 -1.26 -2.69 26.38
N LEU A 578 -1.40 -4.01 26.26
CA LEU A 578 -0.92 -4.98 27.26
C LEU A 578 0.60 -4.89 27.48
N SER A 579 1.37 -4.57 26.44
CA SER A 579 2.83 -4.40 26.54
C SER A 579 3.27 -3.13 27.29
N LEU A 580 2.34 -2.21 27.54
CA LEU A 580 2.56 -0.94 28.26
C LEU A 580 2.03 -0.95 29.68
N LEU A 581 1.19 -1.93 30.04
CA LEU A 581 0.68 -2.07 31.39
C LEU A 581 1.82 -2.36 32.38
N ARG A 582 1.62 -1.91 33.62
CA ARG A 582 2.56 -2.17 34.70
C ARG A 582 2.70 -3.66 34.93
N CYS A 583 3.90 -4.10 35.22
CA CYS A 583 4.19 -5.45 35.66
C CYS A 583 4.95 -5.43 36.99
N GLU A 584 4.54 -6.26 37.95
CA GLU A 584 5.21 -6.37 39.27
C GLU A 584 6.71 -6.72 39.13
N ALA A 585 7.07 -7.44 38.07
CA ALA A 585 8.45 -7.85 37.78
C ALA A 585 9.31 -6.76 37.12
N ARG A 586 8.79 -5.54 36.89
CA ARG A 586 9.51 -4.43 36.27
C ARG A 586 9.33 -3.16 37.10
N GLU A 587 10.40 -2.38 37.23
CA GLU A 587 10.27 -0.98 37.64
C GLU A 587 9.46 -0.24 36.56
N ASN A 588 8.25 0.18 36.92
CA ASN A 588 7.40 0.93 36.01
C ASN A 588 7.35 2.37 36.47
N MET A 589 7.61 3.28 35.54
CA MET A 589 7.47 4.70 35.80
C MET A 589 6.00 5.10 35.88
N GLU A 590 5.75 6.19 36.61
CA GLU A 590 4.42 6.74 36.79
C GLU A 590 4.19 7.87 35.79
N ILE A 591 3.15 7.73 34.96
CA ILE A 591 2.64 8.83 34.16
C ILE A 591 1.52 9.50 34.96
N THR A 592 1.70 10.77 35.29
CA THR A 592 0.71 11.52 36.08
C THR A 592 -0.52 11.87 35.24
N LEU A 593 -1.66 12.14 35.87
CA LEU A 593 -2.87 12.55 35.16
C LEU A 593 -2.64 13.81 34.32
N GLY A 594 -1.89 14.79 34.83
CA GLY A 594 -1.51 15.99 34.08
C GLY A 594 -0.68 15.68 32.84
N GLN A 595 0.27 14.73 32.91
CA GLN A 595 1.01 14.27 31.72
C GLN A 595 0.10 13.57 30.72
N LYS A 596 -0.86 12.76 31.17
CA LYS A 596 -1.84 12.12 30.27
C LYS A 596 -2.70 13.13 29.54
N ILE A 597 -3.22 14.13 30.24
CA ILE A 597 -4.01 15.21 29.63
C ILE A 597 -3.14 15.93 28.59
N PHE A 598 -1.89 16.24 28.92
CA PHE A 598 -0.98 16.90 27.97
C PHE A 598 -0.67 16.02 26.75
N TYR A 599 -0.45 14.71 26.92
CA TYR A 599 -0.30 13.78 25.81
C TYR A 599 -1.55 13.71 24.93
N ALA A 600 -2.75 13.68 25.52
CA ALA A 600 -4.00 13.67 24.78
C ALA A 600 -4.17 14.96 23.95
N LEU A 601 -3.93 16.13 24.56
CA LEU A 601 -4.00 17.42 23.86
C LEU A 601 -3.01 17.49 22.69
N VAL A 602 -1.75 17.08 22.91
CA VAL A 602 -0.73 17.10 21.85
C VAL A 602 -1.02 16.07 20.76
N ALA A 603 -1.59 14.90 21.08
CA ALA A 603 -1.95 13.89 20.08
C ALA A 603 -3.12 14.33 19.19
N LEU A 604 -4.02 15.18 19.68
CA LEU A 604 -5.13 15.74 18.89
C LEU A 604 -4.68 16.84 17.92
N MET A 605 -3.54 17.50 18.16
CA MET A 605 -3.07 18.59 17.30
C MET A 605 -2.67 18.12 15.89
N PRO A 606 -1.89 17.04 15.68
CA PRO A 606 -1.64 16.49 14.35
C PRO A 606 -2.93 16.09 13.60
N LEU A 607 -3.93 15.54 14.30
CA LEU A 607 -5.25 15.26 13.70
C LEU A 607 -5.91 16.56 13.20
N GLY A 608 -5.88 17.62 14.01
CA GLY A 608 -6.36 18.95 13.61
C GLY A 608 -5.62 19.50 12.38
N MET A 609 -4.29 19.35 12.33
CA MET A 609 -3.46 19.76 11.17
C MET A 609 -3.84 18.99 9.90
N VAL A 610 -4.08 17.67 10.00
CA VAL A 610 -4.56 16.84 8.88
C VAL A 610 -5.93 17.31 8.40
N LEU A 611 -6.88 17.53 9.32
CA LEU A 611 -8.22 18.02 9.00
C LEU A 611 -8.17 19.36 8.27
N VAL A 612 -7.37 20.30 8.76
CA VAL A 612 -7.16 21.61 8.11
C VAL A 612 -6.58 21.44 6.70
N SER A 613 -5.53 20.63 6.56
CA SER A 613 -4.88 20.41 5.25
C SER A 613 -5.85 19.81 4.22
N MET A 614 -6.63 18.80 4.62
CA MET A 614 -7.58 18.10 3.74
C MET A 614 -8.83 18.92 3.44
N PHE A 615 -9.29 19.71 4.40
CA PHE A 615 -10.35 20.70 4.17
C PHE A 615 -9.93 21.73 3.11
N MET A 616 -8.72 22.28 3.24
CA MET A 616 -8.23 23.32 2.34
C MET A 616 -7.93 22.80 0.93
N SER A 617 -7.36 21.59 0.81
CA SER A 617 -6.74 21.13 -0.43
C SER A 617 -7.51 20.02 -1.15
N TRP A 618 -8.39 19.30 -0.43
CA TRP A 618 -8.98 18.04 -0.93
C TRP A 618 -10.50 17.95 -0.79
N THR A 619 -11.15 18.91 -0.12
CA THR A 619 -12.59 18.85 0.18
C THR A 619 -13.37 19.84 -0.68
N PRO A 620 -14.15 19.36 -1.67
CA PRO A 620 -15.06 20.20 -2.45
C PRO A 620 -16.10 20.93 -1.58
N LYS A 621 -16.53 22.13 -1.98
CA LYS A 621 -17.50 22.96 -1.23
C LYS A 621 -18.87 22.32 -0.97
N ASN A 622 -19.27 21.33 -1.76
CA ASN A 622 -20.55 20.62 -1.62
C ASN A 622 -20.41 19.31 -0.82
N SER A 623 -19.24 19.04 -0.26
CA SER A 623 -18.98 17.78 0.47
C SER A 623 -19.72 17.75 1.80
N THR A 624 -20.18 16.56 2.17
CA THR A 624 -20.84 16.31 3.45
C THR A 624 -19.87 15.94 4.57
N GLU A 625 -18.61 15.65 4.23
CA GLU A 625 -17.49 15.34 5.11
C GLU A 625 -16.17 15.84 4.51
N ILE A 626 -15.09 15.83 5.30
CA ILE A 626 -13.73 16.19 4.84
C ILE A 626 -13.14 14.97 4.13
N ALA A 627 -12.90 15.10 2.83
CA ALA A 627 -12.39 14.03 1.99
C ALA A 627 -10.86 13.87 2.10
N GLY A 628 -10.33 12.71 1.72
CA GLY A 628 -8.88 12.47 1.57
C GLY A 628 -8.13 12.13 2.87
N ILE A 629 -8.81 12.03 4.01
CA ILE A 629 -8.19 11.64 5.28
C ILE A 629 -7.92 10.13 5.29
N GLN A 630 -6.69 9.75 5.61
CA GLN A 630 -6.31 8.36 5.77
C GLN A 630 -5.72 8.10 7.16
N GLY A 631 -6.02 6.94 7.74
CA GLY A 631 -5.53 6.59 9.07
C GLY A 631 -4.00 6.55 9.20
N ARG A 632 -3.27 6.26 8.11
CA ARG A 632 -1.80 6.27 8.10
C ARG A 632 -1.20 7.60 8.56
N TYR A 633 -1.92 8.72 8.37
CA TYR A 633 -1.48 10.05 8.81
C TYR A 633 -1.44 10.18 10.33
N LEU A 634 -2.14 9.31 11.07
CA LEU A 634 -2.20 9.30 12.53
C LEU A 634 -1.14 8.39 13.17
N LEU A 635 -0.44 7.55 12.39
CA LEU A 635 0.62 6.66 12.89
C LEU A 635 1.71 7.39 13.71
N PRO A 636 2.19 8.59 13.31
CA PRO A 636 3.18 9.33 14.09
C PRO A 636 2.69 9.74 15.49
N ALA A 637 1.37 9.90 15.69
CA ALA A 637 0.79 10.23 16.99
C ALA A 637 0.52 8.99 17.87
N LEU A 638 0.59 7.79 17.30
CA LEU A 638 0.27 6.54 18.00
C LEU A 638 1.09 6.32 19.29
N PRO A 639 2.42 6.54 19.34
CA PRO A 639 3.16 6.38 20.60
C PRO A 639 2.68 7.32 21.70
N VAL A 640 2.21 8.52 21.34
CA VAL A 640 1.70 9.51 22.28
C VAL A 640 0.32 9.10 22.80
N LEU A 641 -0.57 8.64 21.93
CA LEU A 641 -1.87 8.07 22.32
C LEU A 641 -1.70 6.86 23.25
N LEU A 642 -0.70 6.03 22.98
CA LEU A 642 -0.39 4.87 23.82
C LEU A 642 0.04 5.24 25.25
N MET A 643 0.57 6.45 25.49
CA MET A 643 0.93 6.92 26.85
C MET A 643 -0.28 7.22 27.75
N LEU A 644 -1.50 7.13 27.21
CA LEU A 644 -2.74 7.28 28.00
C LEU A 644 -3.07 6.02 28.81
N PHE A 645 -2.63 4.85 28.33
CA PHE A 645 -3.00 3.54 28.88
C PHE A 645 -2.25 3.09 30.15
N PRO A 646 -0.95 3.38 30.34
CA PRO A 646 -0.24 3.04 31.57
C PRO A 646 -1.00 3.57 32.79
N ASN A 647 -1.44 2.68 33.68
CA ASN A 647 -2.22 3.06 34.85
C ASN A 647 -1.75 2.30 36.10
N LYS A 648 -2.20 2.77 37.28
CA LYS A 648 -1.83 2.19 38.58
C LYS A 648 -2.77 1.06 39.03
N ASN A 649 -3.93 0.93 38.39
CA ASN A 649 -5.03 0.07 38.86
C ASN A 649 -4.94 -1.34 38.28
N ILE A 650 -4.38 -1.49 37.07
CA ILE A 650 -4.22 -2.75 36.37
C ILE A 650 -2.74 -3.10 36.34
N ILE A 651 -2.36 -4.12 37.10
CA ILE A 651 -0.99 -4.59 37.21
C ILE A 651 -0.92 -6.06 36.78
N LEU A 652 -0.01 -6.35 35.86
CA LEU A 652 0.28 -7.70 35.39
C LEU A 652 1.20 -8.41 36.39
N LYS A 653 0.79 -9.58 36.88
CA LYS A 653 1.59 -10.44 37.77
C LYS A 653 2.86 -10.99 37.12
N LYS A 654 2.86 -11.15 35.79
CA LYS A 654 3.97 -11.74 35.04
C LYS A 654 4.28 -10.94 33.79
N ASP A 655 5.56 -10.85 33.45
CA ASP A 655 6.02 -10.23 32.22
C ASP A 655 5.85 -11.18 31.04
N ASN A 656 4.74 -11.00 30.31
CA ASN A 656 4.41 -11.74 29.11
C ASN A 656 4.77 -11.00 27.82
N THR A 657 5.60 -9.95 27.88
CA THR A 657 5.93 -9.11 26.72
C THR A 657 6.45 -9.92 25.52
N ARG A 658 7.28 -10.95 25.77
CA ARG A 658 7.78 -11.83 24.71
C ARG A 658 6.66 -12.67 24.05
N ALA A 659 5.68 -13.10 24.84
CA ALA A 659 4.52 -13.81 24.30
C ALA A 659 3.65 -12.86 23.46
N TYR A 660 3.47 -11.61 23.88
CA TYR A 660 2.75 -10.60 23.11
C TYR A 660 3.43 -10.31 21.77
N MET A 661 4.75 -10.15 21.75
CA MET A 661 5.50 -9.98 20.51
C MET A 661 5.38 -11.19 19.57
N PHE A 662 5.44 -12.42 20.11
CA PHE A 662 5.24 -13.62 19.31
C PHE A 662 3.81 -13.70 18.75
N LEU A 663 2.79 -13.41 19.57
CA LEU A 663 1.39 -13.40 19.12
C LEU A 663 1.14 -12.34 18.05
N ALA A 664 1.79 -11.17 18.16
CA ALA A 664 1.72 -10.14 17.12
C ALA A 664 2.28 -10.64 15.78
N VAL A 665 3.36 -11.42 15.78
CA VAL A 665 3.87 -12.08 14.56
C VAL A 665 2.90 -13.13 14.03
N CYS A 666 2.21 -13.89 14.90
CA CYS A 666 1.15 -14.80 14.47
C CYS A 666 -0.03 -14.04 13.82
N LEU A 667 -0.44 -12.89 14.38
CA LEU A 667 -1.46 -12.03 13.80
C LEU A 667 -1.01 -11.44 12.45
N GLN A 668 0.28 -11.13 12.29
CA GLN A 668 0.84 -10.74 10.99
C GLN A 668 0.76 -11.86 9.94
N CYS A 669 0.93 -13.12 10.34
CA CYS A 669 0.72 -14.24 9.41
C CYS A 669 -0.74 -14.32 8.94
N ALA A 670 -1.70 -13.96 9.80
CA ALA A 670 -3.11 -13.83 9.41
C ALA A 670 -3.36 -12.57 8.53
N ALA A 671 -2.63 -11.47 8.73
CA ALA A 671 -2.66 -10.33 7.82
C ALA A 671 -2.17 -10.70 6.41
N ILE A 672 -1.07 -11.46 6.31
CA ILE A 672 -0.56 -11.99 5.04
C ILE A 672 -1.62 -12.83 4.32
N TYR A 673 -2.38 -13.65 5.05
CA TYR A 673 -3.50 -14.39 4.48
C TYR A 673 -4.62 -13.46 3.98
N GLY A 674 -4.94 -12.39 4.70
CA GLY A 674 -5.91 -11.36 4.26
C GLY A 674 -5.47 -10.63 2.99
N ILE A 675 -4.17 -10.28 2.90
CA ILE A 675 -3.57 -9.70 1.68
C ILE A 675 -3.72 -10.69 0.53
N LEU A 676 -3.33 -11.95 0.74
CA LEU A 676 -3.51 -13.00 -0.25
C LEU A 676 -4.96 -13.05 -0.72
N LEU A 677 -5.94 -13.26 0.15
CA LEU A 677 -7.36 -13.33 -0.22
C LEU A 677 -7.86 -12.12 -1.02
N SER A 678 -7.40 -10.90 -0.68
CA SER A 678 -7.89 -9.69 -1.35
C SER A 678 -7.48 -9.60 -2.82
N LEU A 679 -6.33 -10.19 -3.20
CA LEU A 679 -5.88 -10.27 -4.60
C LEU A 679 -6.82 -11.12 -5.48
N GLU A 680 -7.72 -11.89 -4.88
CA GLU A 680 -8.70 -12.73 -5.58
C GLU A 680 -9.99 -11.96 -5.94
N ARG A 681 -10.24 -10.82 -5.28
CA ARG A 681 -11.46 -10.01 -5.44
C ARG A 681 -11.31 -8.82 -6.41
N VAL A 682 -10.18 -8.75 -7.11
CA VAL A 682 -9.82 -7.66 -8.02
C VAL A 682 -9.86 -8.14 -9.49
N LEU A 683 -10.76 -9.07 -9.80
CA LEU A 683 -10.97 -9.56 -11.17
C LEU A 683 -12.13 -8.83 -11.83
#